data_AF-A0A7S0Z7D6-F1
#
_entry.id   AF-A0A7S0Z7D6-F1
#
_cell.length_a   1.000
_cell.length_b   1.000
_cell.length_c   1.000
_cell.angle_alpha   90.00
_cell.angle_beta   90.00
_cell.angle_gamma   90.00
#
_symmetry.space_group_name_H-M   'P 1'
#
loop_
_entity.id
_entity.type
_entity.pdbx_description
1 polymer ?
#
loop_
_entity_poly.entity_id
_entity_poly.type
_entity_poly.pdbx_seq_one_letter_code
_entity_poly.pdbx_strand_id
1 'polypeptide(L)'
;KTPSFFREGLVKMGLEVLGNDPSPIMPVMLYQPYKIGDFSRLAFNRGLAVVVVGSPATPVTLPRVRFCISAAHKREDLENALHVISDIADELSLKFKQYPPNKFFPGSLAQLEAKEHAESIKRCEQASKNRDKALDAIRRRQWAPISRGSKLNEEMKLEDEKVAEFADSNISDSYDMVLSSQDLLDLTKDETMRSQCAETIHRFGLGSCSPRGFYGTFRPHLDLEDKIAKFLGVGEAVLYSFGVCTASSVIQAMTHKSDVAVVDRGVGPSIIAGLRLAKIEVRWYDHADAADAARVFAKIESEDGSTSTRLARPVRRRWLITEACFGATGRVAPLRELVALKDHHHARMILDESFSFGSMGESGRGLTEHVGLSSSAVDVICASLENACASVGGFVAGDTGVVAYQRLMGSGYVFSASLPPYLATASLHAISRIEAEPAMIEKLNDAARRIRSALISGDIPGMTTEADADSPVIPIKLSAGVGSGDENMLLHRIAARMRSKGVGVCVARVSPAILPSHRPAPALRVYAHAQHTSDQIDNMLSLLREAALEILPQHVLESPMPTKRPSLDHQVRLSPRALFTQQSYASNARAHTFDSVELENIRKKMMVEEEVEETKAWKLSLLDADIEEEPKSLSVPLLVILLWSHNLFRRYIIGQINITKHLVPNILTKLGLHPEQVGPIGRTFHVISIWLGSRKFYNLVLPAIVWTVDSSYAQLMMIIYCMFSAAGCLAKGTMSTQSSSKRRANNELGALAPHKVHAWPSVAGVNAAAIPFFILRWRYGSVPLWEMEHPYIVVGDYLIAFAYMAAIVISRLATGDSPANIQGGVVLGAVGLRLVLPFIDWFNSGLQAGTVMTAQGMVFVSLTSAAILLFPVPLNSRGQILAAAQTCYRRMWRTLFYMLAFSMGAIWRQKPDNAVLLPDTTRGWLALIAAKIIIGHIILYVTVSFFASVAKLTFEGALRVYVHQIKPRFQQPGHKSESIGTVHMRKAALYFTEVAQDVTTGLATATLIPRVFDALAI
;
A
#
# COMPACT_ATOMS: atom_id res chain seq x y z
N LYS A 1 33.09 14.35 23.78
CA LYS A 1 33.74 15.61 24.22
C LYS A 1 33.53 16.74 23.21
N THR A 2 33.94 16.57 21.94
CA THR A 2 33.78 17.60 20.89
C THR A 2 32.32 17.99 20.59
N PRO A 3 31.36 17.05 20.41
CA PRO A 3 29.95 17.43 20.20
C PRO A 3 29.33 18.12 21.42
N SER A 4 29.64 17.64 22.62
CA SER A 4 29.13 18.21 23.87
C SER A 4 29.53 19.68 24.03
N PHE A 5 30.79 20.02 23.75
CA PHE A 5 31.26 21.40 23.80
C PHE A 5 30.45 22.33 22.88
N PHE A 6 30.32 21.95 21.61
CA PHE A 6 29.65 22.80 20.63
C PHE A 6 28.16 22.98 20.97
N ARG A 7 27.50 21.90 21.40
CA ARG A 7 26.10 21.93 21.88
C ARG A 7 25.95 22.87 23.07
N GLU A 8 26.81 22.73 24.07
CA GLU A 8 26.79 23.60 25.26
C GLU A 8 26.99 25.07 24.87
N GLY A 9 27.86 25.37 23.91
CA GLY A 9 28.03 26.71 23.36
C GLY A 9 26.75 27.27 22.76
N LEU A 10 26.10 26.51 21.88
CA LEU A 10 24.82 26.90 21.26
C LEU A 10 23.71 27.14 22.32
N VAL A 11 23.60 26.26 23.31
CA VAL A 11 22.60 26.36 24.38
C VAL A 11 22.87 27.58 25.27
N LYS A 12 24.14 27.83 25.64
CA LYS A 12 24.53 29.00 26.46
C LYS A 12 24.19 30.33 25.77
N MET A 13 24.19 30.37 24.44
CA MET A 13 23.78 31.54 23.65
C MET A 13 22.26 31.78 23.66
N GLY A 14 21.46 30.84 24.18
CA GLY A 14 20.00 30.95 24.22
C GLY A 14 19.29 30.41 22.98
N LEU A 15 19.98 29.64 22.15
CA LEU A 15 19.40 28.96 20.98
C LEU A 15 18.65 27.69 21.38
N GLU A 16 17.59 27.37 20.65
CA GLU A 16 16.84 26.13 20.85
C GLU A 16 17.44 24.99 20.02
N VAL A 17 18.20 24.11 20.70
CA VAL A 17 18.94 22.99 20.09
C VAL A 17 18.21 21.67 20.31
N LEU A 18 17.90 20.94 19.23
CA LEU A 18 17.24 19.64 19.29
C LEU A 18 18.21 18.46 19.44
N GLY A 19 17.66 17.30 19.83
CA GLY A 19 18.37 16.03 19.88
C GLY A 19 19.14 15.78 21.19
N ASN A 20 19.59 14.54 21.39
CA ASN A 20 20.25 14.12 22.62
C ASN A 20 21.72 14.57 22.68
N ASP A 21 22.27 14.69 23.89
CA ASP A 21 23.63 15.20 24.16
C ASP A 21 24.80 14.45 23.51
N PRO A 22 24.74 13.15 23.15
CA PRO A 22 25.84 12.53 22.38
C PRO A 22 25.72 12.72 20.86
N SER A 23 24.65 13.36 20.36
CA SER A 23 24.43 13.48 18.92
C SER A 23 25.45 14.42 18.26
N PRO A 24 26.20 13.98 17.23
CA PRO A 24 27.06 14.86 16.45
C PRO A 24 26.26 15.78 15.51
N ILE A 25 24.96 15.53 15.35
CA ILE A 25 24.02 16.35 14.59
C ILE A 25 23.22 17.20 15.57
N MET A 26 23.30 18.52 15.42
CA MET A 26 22.70 19.51 16.31
C MET A 26 21.81 20.46 15.49
N PRO A 27 20.50 20.18 15.38
CA PRO A 27 19.57 21.09 14.75
C PRO A 27 19.23 22.26 15.67
N VAL A 28 19.35 23.50 15.20
CA VAL A 28 18.92 24.72 15.88
C VAL A 28 17.67 25.28 15.21
N MET A 29 16.63 25.53 15.99
CA MET A 29 15.34 25.98 15.48
C MET A 29 15.39 27.43 14.98
N LEU A 30 14.81 27.66 13.80
CA LEU A 30 14.62 29.00 13.21
C LEU A 30 13.16 29.48 13.31
N TYR A 31 12.20 28.54 13.37
CA TYR A 31 10.73 28.71 13.39
C TYR A 31 10.10 29.42 12.19
N GLN A 32 10.68 30.53 11.73
CA GLN A 32 10.16 31.33 10.63
C GLN A 32 10.87 30.97 9.31
N PRO A 33 10.13 30.59 8.24
CA PRO A 33 10.72 30.15 6.97
C PRO A 33 11.67 31.14 6.30
N TYR A 34 11.43 32.45 6.40
CA TYR A 34 12.27 33.44 5.74
C TYR A 34 13.71 33.45 6.31
N LYS A 35 13.87 33.13 7.60
CA LYS A 35 15.18 33.08 8.27
C LYS A 35 16.09 31.97 7.75
N ILE A 36 15.54 30.97 7.02
CA ILE A 36 16.33 29.88 6.42
C ILE A 36 17.34 30.46 5.42
N GLY A 37 16.87 31.28 4.48
CA GLY A 37 17.71 31.86 3.44
C GLY A 37 18.72 32.85 4.02
N ASP A 38 18.26 33.71 4.94
CA ASP A 38 19.10 34.72 5.56
C ASP A 38 20.20 34.09 6.43
N PHE A 39 19.87 33.10 7.27
CA PHE A 39 20.88 32.41 8.10
C PHE A 39 21.95 31.77 7.23
N SER A 40 21.56 31.07 6.15
CA SER A 40 22.50 30.42 5.25
C SER A 40 23.44 31.42 4.56
N ARG A 41 22.91 32.55 4.08
CA ARG A 41 23.70 33.59 3.38
C ARG A 41 24.65 34.31 4.35
N LEU A 42 24.15 34.67 5.52
CA LEU A 42 24.94 35.33 6.56
C LEU A 42 26.07 34.43 7.06
N ALA A 43 25.80 33.13 7.26
CA ALA A 43 26.83 32.16 7.62
C ALA A 43 27.88 32.04 6.51
N PHE A 44 27.46 31.89 5.25
CA PHE A 44 28.36 31.80 4.10
C PHE A 44 29.26 33.04 3.96
N ASN A 45 28.69 34.25 4.05
CA ASN A 45 29.44 35.50 3.96
C ASN A 45 30.44 35.69 5.11
N ARG A 46 30.22 35.01 6.24
CA ARG A 46 31.13 34.97 7.41
C ARG A 46 32.05 33.75 7.39
N GLY A 47 32.15 33.03 6.27
CA GLY A 47 33.05 31.88 6.10
C GLY A 47 32.58 30.59 6.78
N LEU A 48 31.32 30.51 7.20
CA LEU A 48 30.75 29.33 7.86
C LEU A 48 29.77 28.60 6.93
N ALA A 49 30.14 27.40 6.49
CA ALA A 49 29.26 26.52 5.73
C ALA A 49 28.26 25.81 6.66
N VAL A 50 26.96 26.05 6.42
CA VAL A 50 25.86 25.46 7.21
C VAL A 50 24.80 24.82 6.32
N VAL A 51 24.03 23.88 6.88
CA VAL A 51 22.91 23.25 6.18
C VAL A 51 21.61 23.71 6.83
N VAL A 52 20.81 24.48 6.09
CA VAL A 52 19.47 24.89 6.52
C VAL A 52 18.42 23.93 5.97
N VAL A 53 17.39 23.64 6.77
CA VAL A 53 16.36 22.63 6.46
C VAL A 53 14.98 23.23 6.66
N GLY A 54 14.18 23.21 5.59
CA GLY A 54 12.80 23.66 5.54
C GLY A 54 11.84 22.60 4.99
N SER A 55 10.64 23.03 4.57
CA SER A 55 9.67 22.18 3.87
C SER A 55 10.21 21.77 2.49
N PRO A 56 10.01 20.52 2.02
CA PRO A 56 9.16 19.47 2.58
C PRO A 56 9.83 18.56 3.62
N ALA A 57 11.14 18.71 3.86
CA ALA A 57 11.88 17.85 4.80
C ALA A 57 11.42 18.04 6.27
N THR A 58 10.82 19.19 6.59
CA THR A 58 10.25 19.51 7.90
C THR A 58 8.96 20.33 7.72
N PRO A 59 8.01 20.33 8.68
CA PRO A 59 6.84 21.21 8.61
C PRO A 59 7.25 22.68 8.45
N VAL A 60 6.43 23.47 7.76
CA VAL A 60 6.68 24.91 7.50
C VAL A 60 6.93 25.70 8.79
N THR A 61 6.36 25.27 9.91
CA THR A 61 6.50 25.90 11.24
C THR A 61 7.74 25.46 12.02
N LEU A 62 8.49 24.47 11.52
CA LEU A 62 9.67 23.90 12.20
C LEU A 62 10.94 23.90 11.33
N PRO A 63 11.27 25.01 10.64
CA PRO A 63 12.54 25.12 9.95
C PRO A 63 13.69 25.23 10.94
N ARG A 64 14.86 24.74 10.53
CA ARG A 64 16.04 24.65 11.40
C ARG A 64 17.32 24.69 10.60
N VAL A 65 18.41 25.15 11.21
CA VAL A 65 19.77 24.93 10.71
C VAL A 65 20.35 23.69 11.38
N ARG A 66 21.09 22.86 10.65
CA ARG A 66 21.73 21.63 11.16
C ARG A 66 23.24 21.79 11.14
N PHE A 67 23.85 21.61 12.30
CA PHE A 67 25.31 21.51 12.44
C PHE A 67 25.70 20.03 12.59
N CYS A 68 26.69 19.60 11.80
CA CYS A 68 27.23 18.24 11.83
C CYS A 68 28.70 18.32 12.25
N ILE A 69 29.01 17.88 13.46
CA ILE A 69 30.38 17.93 14.00
C ILE A 69 31.12 16.64 13.65
N SER A 70 32.26 16.78 12.96
CA SER A 70 33.19 15.70 12.65
C SER A 70 34.26 15.58 13.74
N ALA A 71 34.87 14.39 13.85
CA ALA A 71 36.05 14.16 14.68
C ALA A 71 37.27 14.97 14.21
N ALA A 72 37.29 15.41 12.95
CA ALA A 72 38.38 16.20 12.37
C ALA A 72 38.37 17.68 12.81
N HIS A 73 37.26 18.21 13.32
CA HIS A 73 37.19 19.62 13.73
C HIS A 73 38.05 19.87 14.97
N LYS A 74 38.89 20.91 14.89
CA LYS A 74 39.67 21.40 16.02
C LYS A 74 38.79 22.25 16.94
N ARG A 75 39.29 22.48 18.15
CA ARG A 75 38.61 23.31 19.14
C ARG A 75 38.40 24.75 18.64
N GLU A 76 39.43 25.30 18.01
CA GLU A 76 39.44 26.65 17.43
C GLU A 76 38.38 26.81 16.34
N ASP A 77 38.21 25.80 15.46
CA ASP A 77 37.18 25.80 14.41
C ASP A 77 35.78 25.95 15.02
N LEU A 78 35.52 25.25 16.13
CA LEU A 78 34.24 25.24 16.82
C LEU A 78 33.99 26.55 17.57
N GLU A 79 35.02 27.15 18.16
CA GLU A 79 34.94 28.45 18.82
C GLU A 79 34.66 29.57 17.82
N ASN A 80 35.35 29.56 16.68
CA ASN A 80 35.08 30.50 15.59
C ASN A 80 33.65 30.33 15.04
N ALA A 81 33.22 29.09 14.80
CA ALA A 81 31.85 28.81 14.35
C ALA A 81 30.81 29.32 15.37
N LEU A 82 31.04 29.13 16.67
CA LEU A 82 30.18 29.65 17.73
C LEU A 82 30.11 31.18 17.71
N HIS A 83 31.23 31.88 17.52
CA HIS A 83 31.25 33.35 17.38
C HIS A 83 30.36 33.80 16.22
N VAL A 84 30.59 33.25 15.03
CA VAL A 84 29.81 33.56 13.82
C VAL A 84 28.31 33.27 14.03
N ILE A 85 27.98 32.15 14.66
CA ILE A 85 26.58 31.78 14.94
C ILE A 85 25.93 32.75 15.93
N SER A 86 26.67 33.22 16.94
CA SER A 86 26.16 34.21 17.90
C SER A 86 25.78 35.51 17.19
N ASP A 87 26.64 36.02 16.32
CA ASP A 87 26.40 37.26 15.57
C ASP A 87 25.15 37.14 14.67
N ILE A 88 25.03 36.02 13.96
CA ILE A 88 23.84 35.73 13.13
C ILE A 88 22.59 35.60 14.01
N ALA A 89 22.71 34.97 15.17
CA ALA A 89 21.59 34.76 16.08
C ALA A 89 21.08 36.08 16.68
N ASP A 90 21.97 37.06 16.90
CA ASP A 90 21.57 38.41 17.28
C ASP A 90 20.84 39.12 16.13
N GLU A 91 21.45 39.12 14.94
CA GLU A 91 20.89 39.76 13.74
C GLU A 91 19.50 39.21 13.36
N LEU A 92 19.30 37.90 13.47
CA LEU A 92 18.05 37.24 13.14
C LEU A 92 17.12 37.01 14.35
N SER A 93 17.48 37.52 15.53
CA SER A 93 16.70 37.38 16.77
C SER A 93 16.29 35.92 17.05
N LEU A 94 17.31 35.04 17.16
CA LEU A 94 17.16 33.59 17.34
C LEU A 94 17.44 33.12 18.77
N LYS A 95 17.92 34.01 19.65
CA LYS A 95 18.22 33.72 21.06
C LYS A 95 16.95 33.67 21.93
N PHE A 96 16.03 32.76 21.59
CA PHE A 96 14.68 32.70 22.17
C PHE A 96 14.66 32.55 23.70
N LYS A 97 15.68 31.92 24.30
CA LYS A 97 15.76 31.72 25.75
C LYS A 97 16.30 32.92 26.54
N GLN A 98 16.72 34.00 25.87
CA GLN A 98 17.17 35.23 26.53
C GLN A 98 16.02 36.19 26.87
N TYR A 99 14.83 36.01 26.26
CA TYR A 99 13.69 36.90 26.47
C TYR A 99 12.65 36.26 27.42
N PRO A 100 12.01 37.05 28.32
CA PRO A 100 11.00 36.52 29.23
C PRO A 100 9.80 35.95 28.47
N PRO A 101 9.13 34.91 29.01
CA PRO A 101 8.02 34.25 28.34
C PRO A 101 6.89 35.23 28.00
N ASN A 102 6.37 35.15 26.78
CA ASN A 102 5.31 36.01 26.28
C ASN A 102 4.01 35.81 27.10
N LYS A 103 3.54 36.87 27.78
CA LYS A 103 2.38 36.85 28.68
C LYS A 103 1.05 36.44 28.03
N PHE A 104 0.95 36.48 26.70
CA PHE A 104 -0.31 36.26 25.97
C PHE A 104 -0.65 34.79 25.66
N PHE A 105 0.28 33.84 25.89
CA PHE A 105 0.01 32.40 25.75
C PHE A 105 0.16 31.70 27.11
N PRO A 106 -0.95 31.25 27.75
CA PRO A 106 -0.89 30.67 29.09
C PRO A 106 -0.38 29.22 29.01
N GLY A 107 0.84 29.03 29.53
CA GLY A 107 1.58 27.77 29.58
C GLY A 107 3.03 28.07 29.27
N SER A 108 3.89 28.19 30.29
CA SER A 108 5.28 28.56 30.02
C SER A 108 5.96 27.44 29.24
N LEU A 109 6.66 27.78 28.16
CA LEU A 109 7.48 26.85 27.39
C LEU A 109 8.39 26.03 28.33
N ALA A 110 8.88 26.67 29.39
CA ALA A 110 9.63 26.05 30.47
C ALA A 110 8.92 24.89 31.19
N GLN A 111 7.61 24.94 31.40
CA GLN A 111 6.84 23.84 32.01
C GLN A 111 6.67 22.66 31.05
N LEU A 112 6.48 22.93 29.76
CA LEU A 112 6.43 21.90 28.71
C LEU A 112 7.80 21.26 28.51
N GLU A 113 8.87 22.05 28.46
CA GLU A 113 10.26 21.58 28.39
C GLU A 113 10.63 20.76 29.62
N ALA A 114 10.28 21.21 30.84
CA ALA A 114 10.54 20.46 32.07
C ALA A 114 9.78 19.12 32.09
N LYS A 115 8.54 19.10 31.59
CA LYS A 115 7.74 17.89 31.48
C LYS A 115 8.32 16.92 30.44
N GLU A 116 8.69 17.40 29.26
CA GLU A 116 9.32 16.57 28.23
C GLU A 116 10.70 16.07 28.66
N HIS A 117 11.50 16.89 29.35
CA HIS A 117 12.80 16.50 29.89
C HIS A 117 12.63 15.39 30.94
N ALA A 118 11.68 15.54 31.87
CA ALA A 118 11.36 14.52 32.86
C ALA A 118 10.84 13.22 32.21
N GLU A 119 10.05 13.30 31.14
CA GLU A 119 9.63 12.12 30.37
C GLU A 119 10.80 11.47 29.61
N SER A 120 11.71 12.27 29.04
CA SER A 120 12.90 11.78 28.34
C SER A 120 13.83 11.01 29.28
N ILE A 121 14.10 11.54 30.48
CA ILE A 121 14.87 10.85 31.53
C ILE A 121 14.20 9.50 31.87
N LYS A 122 12.89 9.49 32.10
CA LYS A 122 12.14 8.24 32.37
C LYS A 122 12.25 7.23 31.22
N ARG A 123 12.20 7.69 29.96
CA ARG A 123 12.36 6.81 28.78
C ARG A 123 13.78 6.26 28.70
N CYS A 124 14.81 7.08 28.96
CA CYS A 124 16.21 6.65 29.00
C CYS A 124 16.48 5.66 30.13
N GLU A 125 15.97 5.90 31.34
CA GLU A 125 16.07 4.98 32.47
C GLU A 125 15.35 3.66 32.18
N GLN A 126 14.16 3.72 31.59
CA GLN A 126 13.42 2.52 31.19
C GLN A 126 14.16 1.75 30.09
N ALA A 127 14.74 2.45 29.11
CA ALA A 127 15.56 1.85 28.07
C ALA A 127 16.83 1.20 28.65
N SER A 128 17.51 1.84 29.60
CA SER A 128 18.66 1.27 30.32
C SER A 128 18.27 0.06 31.17
N LYS A 129 17.17 0.11 31.91
CA LYS A 129 16.62 -1.05 32.66
C LYS A 129 16.24 -2.21 31.73
N ASN A 130 15.79 -1.89 30.52
CA ASN A 130 15.46 -2.87 29.49
C ASN A 130 16.68 -3.32 28.67
N ARG A 131 17.81 -2.61 28.75
CA ARG A 131 19.03 -2.88 27.99
C ARG A 131 19.58 -4.25 28.33
N ASP A 132 19.71 -4.59 29.60
CA ASP A 132 20.28 -5.88 30.01
C ASP A 132 19.34 -7.05 29.64
N LYS A 133 18.03 -6.86 29.74
CA LYS A 133 17.05 -7.84 29.24
C LYS A 133 17.07 -7.98 27.73
N ALA A 134 17.27 -6.88 26.99
CA ALA A 134 17.42 -6.90 25.54
C ALA A 134 18.75 -7.55 25.13
N LEU A 135 19.85 -7.24 25.81
CA LEU A 135 21.16 -7.86 25.62
C LEU A 135 21.14 -9.35 25.99
N ASP A 136 20.42 -9.75 27.03
CA ASP A 136 20.21 -11.16 27.38
C ASP A 136 19.28 -11.86 26.39
N ALA A 137 18.26 -11.18 25.86
CA ALA A 137 17.42 -11.70 24.78
C ALA A 137 18.21 -11.84 23.47
N ILE A 138 19.16 -10.94 23.21
CA ILE A 138 20.11 -11.00 22.09
C ILE A 138 21.11 -12.13 22.33
N ARG A 139 21.65 -12.32 23.54
CA ARG A 139 22.54 -13.45 23.89
C ARG A 139 21.87 -14.82 23.72
N ARG A 140 20.54 -14.90 23.89
CA ARG A 140 19.76 -16.14 23.69
C ARG A 140 19.44 -16.44 22.22
N ARG A 141 19.55 -15.45 21.32
CA ARG A 141 19.56 -15.69 19.87
C ARG A 141 21.02 -15.89 19.49
N GLN A 142 21.40 -17.00 18.88
CA GLN A 142 22.75 -17.19 18.34
C GLN A 142 23.00 -16.29 17.12
N TRP A 143 22.93 -14.97 17.32
CA TRP A 143 23.63 -14.01 16.49
C TRP A 143 25.00 -13.83 17.12
N ALA A 144 25.93 -14.72 16.77
CA ALA A 144 27.32 -14.36 16.84
C ALA A 144 27.55 -13.34 15.71
N PRO A 145 28.00 -12.10 15.96
CA PRO A 145 28.69 -11.38 14.91
C PRO A 145 29.79 -12.31 14.41
N ILE A 146 29.78 -12.64 13.12
CA ILE A 146 30.93 -13.28 12.47
C ILE A 146 32.08 -12.31 12.73
N SER A 147 33.11 -12.79 13.43
CA SER A 147 34.15 -12.06 14.18
C SER A 147 33.80 -11.66 15.63
N ARG A 148 33.90 -12.62 16.55
CA ARG A 148 34.54 -12.35 17.85
C ARG A 148 36.05 -12.37 17.63
N GLY A 149 36.60 -11.27 17.11
CA GLY A 149 37.96 -10.89 17.50
C GLY A 149 37.96 -10.68 19.02
N SER A 150 39.07 -11.02 19.66
CA SER A 150 39.36 -10.79 21.07
C SER A 150 38.92 -9.39 21.54
N LYS A 151 38.65 -9.25 22.85
CA LYS A 151 38.56 -7.91 23.45
C LYS A 151 39.78 -7.12 23.00
N LEU A 152 39.56 -5.92 22.44
CA LEU A 152 40.63 -4.94 22.25
C LEU A 152 41.22 -4.65 23.64
N ASN A 153 42.31 -5.34 23.96
CA ASN A 153 43.27 -4.82 24.92
C ASN A 153 43.97 -3.65 24.21
N GLU A 154 44.42 -2.64 24.97
CA GLU A 154 45.11 -1.44 24.46
C GLU A 154 46.41 -1.74 23.68
N GLU A 155 46.78 -3.02 23.54
CA GLU A 155 47.92 -3.54 22.77
C GLU A 155 47.50 -4.44 21.59
N MET A 156 46.37 -4.17 20.94
CA MET A 156 46.17 -4.73 19.59
C MET A 156 47.04 -3.94 18.61
N LYS A 157 48.35 -4.20 18.62
CA LYS A 157 49.17 -3.97 17.43
C LYS A 157 48.49 -4.78 16.33
N LEU A 158 48.06 -4.12 15.26
CA LEU A 158 47.77 -4.82 14.01
C LEU A 158 49.04 -5.63 13.73
N GLU A 159 48.98 -6.95 13.83
CA GLU A 159 50.01 -7.78 13.22
C GLU A 159 49.87 -7.50 11.73
N ASP A 160 50.72 -6.61 11.21
CA ASP A 160 50.76 -6.21 9.80
C ASP A 160 50.76 -7.46 8.89
N GLU A 161 51.27 -8.59 9.39
CA GLU A 161 51.25 -9.90 8.75
C GLU A 161 49.85 -10.45 8.43
N LYS A 162 48.80 -10.24 9.24
CA LYS A 162 47.45 -10.78 8.93
C LYS A 162 46.65 -9.89 7.98
N VAL A 163 46.90 -8.58 8.03
CA VAL A 163 46.37 -7.66 7.02
C VAL A 163 47.11 -7.87 5.70
N ALA A 164 48.42 -8.14 5.75
CA ALA A 164 49.20 -8.61 4.62
C ALA A 164 48.70 -9.95 4.12
N GLU A 165 48.40 -10.94 4.97
CA GLU A 165 47.88 -12.26 4.57
C GLU A 165 46.50 -12.17 3.90
N PHE A 166 45.64 -11.22 4.31
CA PHE A 166 44.38 -10.93 3.60
C PHE A 166 44.58 -10.08 2.33
N ALA A 167 45.57 -9.18 2.30
CA ALA A 167 45.94 -8.42 1.10
C ALA A 167 46.67 -9.29 0.05
N ASP A 168 47.41 -10.30 0.50
CA ASP A 168 48.13 -11.32 -0.25
C ASP A 168 47.27 -12.56 -0.51
N SER A 169 46.10 -12.66 0.14
CA SER A 169 45.06 -13.60 -0.28
C SER A 169 44.59 -13.14 -1.65
N ASN A 170 45.27 -13.62 -2.69
CA ASN A 170 44.86 -13.58 -4.08
C ASN A 170 43.56 -14.38 -4.24
N ILE A 171 42.48 -13.97 -3.56
CA ILE A 171 41.11 -14.39 -3.86
C ILE A 171 40.70 -13.65 -5.14
N SER A 172 41.45 -13.90 -6.21
CA SER A 172 40.95 -13.76 -7.55
C SER A 172 40.68 -15.17 -8.01
N ASP A 173 39.41 -15.53 -8.19
CA ASP A 173 39.13 -16.50 -9.24
C ASP A 173 39.61 -15.85 -10.54
N SER A 174 40.88 -16.05 -10.90
CA SER A 174 41.44 -15.51 -12.13
C SER A 174 40.93 -16.40 -13.26
N TYR A 175 39.87 -15.97 -13.90
CA TYR A 175 39.40 -16.55 -15.15
C TYR A 175 40.22 -15.96 -16.29
N ASP A 176 40.53 -16.77 -17.30
CA ASP A 176 41.19 -16.33 -18.53
C ASP A 176 40.29 -15.35 -19.32
N MET A 177 38.98 -15.51 -19.17
CA MET A 177 37.96 -14.67 -19.80
C MET A 177 36.76 -14.51 -18.85
N VAL A 178 36.27 -13.28 -18.66
CA VAL A 178 35.07 -12.99 -17.85
C VAL A 178 33.98 -12.44 -18.76
N LEU A 179 32.85 -13.13 -18.82
CA LEU A 179 31.71 -12.77 -19.68
C LEU A 179 30.50 -12.23 -18.92
N SER A 180 30.53 -12.25 -17.59
CA SER A 180 29.46 -11.71 -16.74
C SER A 180 29.75 -10.31 -16.19
N SER A 181 30.84 -9.68 -16.62
CA SER A 181 31.17 -8.28 -16.31
C SER A 181 30.39 -7.34 -17.22
N GLN A 182 30.05 -6.15 -16.74
CA GLN A 182 29.37 -5.11 -17.51
C GLN A 182 30.35 -4.05 -18.05
N ASP A 183 31.65 -4.24 -17.86
CA ASP A 183 32.70 -3.38 -18.43
C ASP A 183 32.84 -3.62 -19.94
N LEU A 184 31.84 -3.21 -20.71
CA LEU A 184 31.68 -3.53 -22.14
C LEU A 184 32.88 -3.09 -22.99
N LEU A 185 33.58 -2.03 -22.57
CA LEU A 185 34.71 -1.44 -23.28
C LEU A 185 36.06 -1.79 -22.64
N ASP A 186 36.06 -2.56 -21.56
CA ASP A 186 37.25 -2.99 -20.81
C ASP A 186 38.14 -1.82 -20.36
N LEU A 187 37.52 -0.70 -19.98
CA LEU A 187 38.22 0.55 -19.64
C LEU A 187 38.60 0.63 -18.16
N THR A 188 38.10 -0.27 -17.30
CA THR A 188 38.40 -0.24 -15.85
C THR A 188 39.88 -0.39 -15.52
N LYS A 189 40.67 -0.95 -16.44
CA LYS A 189 42.13 -1.14 -16.30
C LYS A 189 42.98 -0.06 -17.00
N ASP A 190 42.37 0.94 -17.64
CA ASP A 190 43.08 2.00 -18.35
C ASP A 190 44.01 2.78 -17.40
N GLU A 191 45.30 2.83 -17.74
CA GLU A 191 46.33 3.45 -16.88
C GLU A 191 46.18 4.97 -16.78
N THR A 192 45.75 5.61 -17.88
CA THR A 192 45.55 7.06 -17.92
C THR A 192 44.36 7.46 -17.05
N MET A 193 43.26 6.72 -17.14
CA MET A 193 42.09 6.87 -16.28
C MET A 193 42.48 6.74 -14.81
N ARG A 194 43.25 5.71 -14.44
CA ARG A 194 43.70 5.48 -13.05
C ARG A 194 44.56 6.63 -12.53
N SER A 195 45.48 7.13 -13.34
CA SER A 195 46.32 8.28 -13.00
C SER A 195 45.49 9.55 -12.75
N GLN A 196 44.54 9.86 -13.64
CA GLN A 196 43.63 11.01 -13.50
C GLN A 196 42.71 10.89 -12.27
N CYS A 197 42.23 9.67 -11.99
CA CYS A 197 41.49 9.39 -10.76
C CYS A 197 42.33 9.65 -9.51
N ALA A 198 43.59 9.20 -9.50
CA ALA A 198 44.50 9.42 -8.39
C ALA A 198 44.75 10.92 -8.14
N GLU A 199 44.99 11.71 -9.19
CA GLU A 199 45.11 13.17 -9.08
C GLU A 199 43.84 13.80 -8.50
N THR A 200 42.67 13.35 -8.95
CA THR A 200 41.37 13.81 -8.44
C THR A 200 41.20 13.48 -6.96
N ILE A 201 41.64 12.30 -6.51
CA ILE A 201 41.64 11.91 -5.10
C ILE A 201 42.58 12.81 -4.29
N HIS A 202 43.79 13.09 -4.79
CA HIS A 202 44.72 14.00 -4.12
C HIS A 202 44.14 15.42 -3.95
N ARG A 203 43.37 15.89 -4.93
CA ARG A 203 42.81 17.25 -4.94
C ARG A 203 41.51 17.39 -4.16
N PHE A 204 40.57 16.45 -4.30
CA PHE A 204 39.20 16.57 -3.79
C PHE A 204 38.85 15.55 -2.70
N GLY A 205 39.74 14.59 -2.42
CA GLY A 205 39.49 13.50 -1.48
C GLY A 205 38.65 12.37 -2.06
N LEU A 206 38.27 11.42 -1.19
CA LEU A 206 37.59 10.18 -1.57
C LEU A 206 36.09 10.33 -1.85
N GLY A 207 35.46 11.43 -1.41
CA GLY A 207 34.03 11.63 -1.58
C GLY A 207 33.53 12.90 -0.89
N SER A 208 32.28 13.28 -1.18
CA SER A 208 31.68 14.52 -0.66
C SER A 208 31.06 14.43 0.72
N CYS A 209 30.59 13.24 1.12
CA CYS A 209 29.74 13.06 2.30
C CYS A 209 28.51 14.00 2.33
N SER A 210 28.08 14.50 1.17
CA SER A 210 27.04 15.52 1.05
C SER A 210 26.29 15.38 -0.29
N PRO A 211 24.97 15.61 -0.35
CA PRO A 211 24.23 15.67 -1.61
C PRO A 211 24.68 16.80 -2.52
N ARG A 212 24.37 16.65 -3.82
CA ARG A 212 24.71 17.64 -4.87
C ARG A 212 24.09 19.02 -4.62
N GLY A 213 22.88 19.05 -4.04
CA GLY A 213 22.18 20.30 -3.68
C GLY A 213 22.74 21.05 -2.46
N PHE A 214 23.77 20.52 -1.80
CA PHE A 214 24.47 21.18 -0.69
C PHE A 214 25.95 21.40 -1.05
N TYR A 215 26.88 20.87 -0.26
CA TYR A 215 28.33 21.01 -0.47
C TYR A 215 28.94 19.80 -1.21
N GLY A 216 28.10 18.96 -1.84
CA GLY A 216 28.56 17.76 -2.53
C GLY A 216 28.93 17.94 -4.00
N THR A 217 28.82 19.15 -4.54
CA THR A 217 29.13 19.40 -5.96
C THR A 217 30.56 19.89 -6.13
N PHE A 218 31.43 18.99 -6.59
CA PHE A 218 32.78 19.30 -7.06
C PHE A 218 32.87 19.50 -8.58
N ARG A 219 33.96 20.12 -9.03
CA ARG A 219 34.21 20.45 -10.44
C ARG A 219 34.10 19.24 -11.40
N PRO A 220 34.65 18.04 -11.09
CA PRO A 220 34.51 16.87 -11.96
C PRO A 220 33.07 16.46 -12.27
N HIS A 221 32.12 16.74 -11.38
CA HIS A 221 30.70 16.47 -11.66
C HIS A 221 30.16 17.38 -12.75
N LEU A 222 30.51 18.67 -12.70
CA LEU A 222 30.04 19.67 -13.65
C LEU A 222 30.66 19.42 -15.03
N ASP A 223 31.95 19.04 -15.05
CA ASP A 223 32.64 18.69 -16.30
C ASP A 223 32.02 17.44 -16.94
N LEU A 224 31.67 16.43 -16.14
CA LEU A 224 30.98 15.24 -16.65
C LEU A 224 29.55 15.55 -17.13
N GLU A 225 28.79 16.38 -16.41
CA GLU A 225 27.44 16.80 -16.83
C GLU A 225 27.48 17.54 -18.18
N ASP A 226 28.41 18.48 -18.33
CA ASP A 226 28.64 19.19 -19.60
C ASP A 226 29.10 18.26 -20.72
N LYS A 227 29.99 17.31 -20.41
CA LYS A 227 30.45 16.31 -21.37
C LYS A 227 29.33 15.43 -21.89
N ILE A 228 28.48 14.90 -20.99
CA ILE A 228 27.34 14.06 -21.36
C ILE A 228 26.36 14.83 -22.23
N ALA A 229 26.03 16.07 -21.85
CA ALA A 229 25.11 16.91 -22.63
C ALA A 229 25.63 17.16 -24.06
N LYS A 230 26.92 17.51 -24.19
CA LYS A 230 27.58 17.70 -25.51
C LYS A 230 27.67 16.41 -26.31
N PHE A 231 28.03 15.30 -25.67
CA PHE A 231 28.17 14.01 -26.32
C PHE A 231 26.83 13.55 -26.91
N LEU A 232 25.72 13.67 -26.18
CA LEU A 232 24.37 13.35 -26.65
C LEU A 232 23.74 14.43 -27.55
N GLY A 233 24.29 15.64 -27.59
CA GLY A 233 23.70 16.76 -28.33
C GLY A 233 22.38 17.27 -27.72
N VAL A 234 22.26 17.26 -26.39
CA VAL A 234 21.07 17.72 -25.64
C VAL A 234 21.40 18.93 -24.74
N GLY A 235 20.38 19.56 -24.17
CA GLY A 235 20.53 20.83 -23.43
C GLY A 235 21.36 20.73 -22.15
N GLU A 236 20.99 19.83 -21.23
CA GLU A 236 21.71 19.63 -19.97
C GLU A 236 21.73 18.14 -19.57
N ALA A 237 22.60 17.79 -18.62
CA ALA A 237 22.59 16.52 -17.91
C ALA A 237 22.73 16.71 -16.39
N VAL A 238 22.29 15.70 -15.63
CA VAL A 238 22.43 15.61 -14.18
C VAL A 238 22.86 14.23 -13.73
N LEU A 239 23.78 14.17 -12.77
CA LEU A 239 24.33 12.92 -12.24
C LEU A 239 23.60 12.42 -10.99
N TYR A 240 23.47 11.10 -10.93
CA TYR A 240 23.03 10.32 -9.79
C TYR A 240 24.18 9.43 -9.30
N SER A 241 24.26 9.22 -8.00
CA SER A 241 25.39 8.53 -7.37
C SER A 241 25.38 7.01 -7.56
N PHE A 242 24.24 6.44 -7.98
CA PHE A 242 24.12 4.99 -8.20
C PHE A 242 23.16 4.69 -9.36
N GLY A 243 23.58 3.84 -10.30
CA GLY A 243 22.90 3.61 -11.58
C GLY A 243 21.47 3.10 -11.41
N VAL A 244 21.26 2.10 -10.54
CA VAL A 244 19.94 1.51 -10.29
C VAL A 244 18.93 2.47 -9.65
N CYS A 245 19.40 3.57 -9.05
CA CYS A 245 18.53 4.57 -8.45
C CYS A 245 18.10 5.65 -9.46
N THR A 246 18.72 5.70 -10.64
CA THR A 246 18.51 6.75 -11.64
C THR A 246 17.11 6.69 -12.22
N ALA A 247 16.74 5.59 -12.89
CA ALA A 247 15.42 5.44 -13.52
C ALA A 247 14.28 5.51 -12.46
N SER A 248 14.48 4.89 -11.29
CA SER A 248 13.48 4.95 -10.21
C SER A 248 13.25 6.37 -9.68
N SER A 249 14.31 7.18 -9.57
CA SER A 249 14.21 8.58 -9.12
C SER A 249 13.57 9.49 -10.16
N VAL A 250 13.92 9.33 -11.45
CA VAL A 250 13.36 10.17 -12.52
C VAL A 250 11.89 9.88 -12.77
N ILE A 251 11.48 8.61 -12.78
CA ILE A 251 10.06 8.24 -12.93
C ILE A 251 9.25 8.84 -11.79
N GLN A 252 9.74 8.74 -10.55
CA GLN A 252 9.09 9.34 -9.39
C GLN A 252 9.00 10.87 -9.49
N ALA A 253 10.04 11.54 -10.01
CA ALA A 253 10.05 12.98 -10.15
C ALA A 253 9.10 13.44 -11.27
N MET A 254 9.24 12.87 -12.47
CA MET A 254 8.60 13.38 -13.69
C MET A 254 7.12 13.05 -13.79
N THR A 255 6.69 11.93 -13.19
CA THR A 255 5.32 11.44 -13.29
C THR A 255 4.47 11.78 -12.07
N HIS A 256 3.15 11.79 -12.25
CA HIS A 256 2.18 12.03 -11.18
C HIS A 256 1.10 10.93 -11.14
N LYS A 257 0.43 10.76 -9.98
CA LYS A 257 -0.63 9.76 -9.80
C LYS A 257 -1.81 9.89 -10.78
N SER A 258 -1.97 11.04 -11.44
CA SER A 258 -3.03 11.32 -12.41
C SER A 258 -2.61 11.00 -13.86
N ASP A 259 -1.34 10.67 -14.07
CA ASP A 259 -0.83 10.31 -15.39
C ASP A 259 -1.08 8.83 -15.68
N VAL A 260 -0.90 8.46 -16.94
CA VAL A 260 -0.86 7.05 -17.40
C VAL A 260 0.47 6.79 -18.10
N ALA A 261 1.14 5.69 -17.75
CA ALA A 261 2.34 5.21 -18.43
C ALA A 261 2.05 3.95 -19.24
N VAL A 262 2.41 3.99 -20.52
CA VAL A 262 2.53 2.84 -21.41
C VAL A 262 3.95 2.29 -21.28
N VAL A 263 4.09 1.04 -20.86
CA VAL A 263 5.38 0.47 -20.44
C VAL A 263 5.60 -0.91 -21.03
N ASP A 264 6.82 -1.15 -21.52
CA ASP A 264 7.25 -2.47 -22.00
C ASP A 264 7.23 -3.50 -20.88
N ARG A 265 6.74 -4.71 -21.12
CA ARG A 265 6.77 -5.80 -20.12
C ARG A 265 8.17 -6.25 -19.73
N GLY A 266 9.16 -6.06 -20.60
CA GLY A 266 10.55 -6.49 -20.41
C GLY A 266 11.42 -5.52 -19.61
N VAL A 267 10.90 -4.37 -19.16
CA VAL A 267 11.68 -3.41 -18.38
C VAL A 267 12.24 -4.01 -17.08
N GLY A 268 13.41 -3.53 -16.70
CA GLY A 268 14.19 -3.98 -15.57
C GLY A 268 13.69 -3.45 -14.21
N PRO A 269 14.34 -3.91 -13.12
CA PRO A 269 13.88 -3.65 -11.77
C PRO A 269 13.93 -2.17 -11.36
N SER A 270 14.83 -1.37 -11.96
CA SER A 270 14.95 0.07 -11.70
C SER A 270 13.68 0.82 -12.13
N ILE A 271 13.22 0.59 -13.36
CA ILE A 271 11.98 1.16 -13.88
C ILE A 271 10.77 0.68 -13.07
N ILE A 272 10.69 -0.63 -12.77
CA ILE A 272 9.59 -1.20 -11.97
C ILE A 272 9.53 -0.57 -10.57
N ALA A 273 10.68 -0.33 -9.94
CA ALA A 273 10.74 0.38 -8.66
C ALA A 273 10.23 1.82 -8.80
N GLY A 274 10.62 2.53 -9.85
CA GLY A 274 10.13 3.88 -10.17
C GLY A 274 8.61 3.94 -10.33
N LEU A 275 8.03 3.05 -11.14
CA LEU A 275 6.58 2.98 -11.37
C LEU A 275 5.80 2.74 -10.06
N ARG A 276 6.32 1.87 -9.19
CA ARG A 276 5.74 1.59 -7.87
C ARG A 276 5.83 2.79 -6.93
N LEU A 277 6.94 3.51 -6.94
CA LEU A 277 7.15 4.71 -6.12
C LEU A 277 6.26 5.87 -6.59
N ALA A 278 6.13 6.05 -7.90
CA ALA A 278 5.28 7.07 -8.52
C ALA A 278 3.79 6.84 -8.28
N LYS A 279 3.36 5.58 -8.11
CA LYS A 279 1.93 5.19 -8.00
C LYS A 279 1.12 5.67 -9.21
N ILE A 280 1.77 5.72 -10.37
CA ILE A 280 1.14 6.04 -11.65
C ILE A 280 0.29 4.85 -12.13
N GLU A 281 -0.75 5.13 -12.93
CA GLU A 281 -1.46 4.08 -13.67
C GLU A 281 -0.53 3.51 -14.76
N VAL A 282 -0.34 2.19 -14.76
CA VAL A 282 0.54 1.51 -15.72
C VAL A 282 -0.29 0.66 -16.68
N ARG A 283 -0.05 0.83 -17.99
CA ARG A 283 -0.59 0.03 -19.08
C ARG A 283 0.55 -0.69 -19.77
N TRP A 284 0.56 -2.01 -19.65
CA TRP A 284 1.63 -2.85 -20.21
C TRP A 284 1.35 -3.16 -21.67
N TYR A 285 2.38 -3.08 -22.51
CA TYR A 285 2.38 -3.65 -23.85
C TYR A 285 3.40 -4.78 -23.96
N ASP A 286 3.19 -5.69 -24.91
CA ASP A 286 4.03 -6.88 -25.08
C ASP A 286 5.49 -6.54 -25.43
N HIS A 287 6.41 -7.38 -24.95
CA HIS A 287 7.83 -7.05 -24.92
C HIS A 287 8.41 -6.77 -26.31
N ALA A 288 8.93 -5.55 -26.49
CA ALA A 288 9.45 -5.01 -27.75
C ALA A 288 8.49 -5.23 -28.93
N ASP A 289 7.20 -4.93 -28.71
CA ASP A 289 6.13 -4.95 -29.70
C ASP A 289 5.45 -3.57 -29.83
N ALA A 290 5.83 -2.82 -30.85
CA ALA A 290 5.24 -1.50 -31.12
C ALA A 290 3.77 -1.57 -31.59
N ALA A 291 3.33 -2.67 -32.21
CA ALA A 291 1.94 -2.82 -32.64
C ALA A 291 1.02 -3.02 -31.43
N ASP A 292 1.47 -3.78 -30.42
CA ASP A 292 0.75 -3.88 -29.16
C ASP A 292 0.76 -2.57 -28.38
N ALA A 293 1.87 -1.83 -28.40
CA ALA A 293 1.92 -0.48 -27.83
C ALA A 293 0.87 0.45 -28.47
N ALA A 294 0.73 0.42 -29.80
CA ALA A 294 -0.30 1.17 -30.52
C ALA A 294 -1.72 0.78 -30.10
N ARG A 295 -1.99 -0.53 -29.92
CA ARG A 295 -3.28 -1.04 -29.40
C ARG A 295 -3.56 -0.51 -27.99
N VAL A 296 -2.55 -0.46 -27.13
CA VAL A 296 -2.67 0.07 -25.77
C VAL A 296 -2.97 1.56 -25.78
N PHE A 297 -2.29 2.36 -26.60
CA PHE A 297 -2.57 3.79 -26.75
C PHE A 297 -3.99 4.04 -27.28
N ALA A 298 -4.42 3.34 -28.33
CA ALA A 298 -5.77 3.45 -28.87
C ALA A 298 -6.85 3.16 -27.82
N LYS A 299 -6.60 2.18 -26.92
CA LYS A 299 -7.50 1.88 -25.80
C LYS A 299 -7.53 3.00 -24.76
N ILE A 300 -6.39 3.63 -24.46
CA ILE A 300 -6.35 4.80 -23.55
C ILE A 300 -7.15 5.95 -24.16
N GLU A 301 -7.02 6.18 -25.47
CA GLU A 301 -7.76 7.23 -26.16
C GLU A 301 -9.26 6.99 -26.22
N SER A 302 -9.71 5.74 -26.40
CA SER A 302 -11.14 5.44 -26.35
C SER A 302 -11.73 5.66 -24.95
N GLU A 303 -10.98 5.32 -23.90
CA GLU A 303 -11.35 5.61 -22.51
C GLU A 303 -11.39 7.12 -22.21
N ASP A 304 -10.42 7.88 -22.76
CA ASP A 304 -10.37 9.34 -22.61
C ASP A 304 -11.45 10.04 -23.48
N GLY A 305 -11.79 9.48 -24.65
CA GLY A 305 -12.63 10.08 -25.69
C GLY A 305 -14.12 9.72 -25.68
N SER A 306 -14.52 8.62 -25.04
CA SER A 306 -15.94 8.21 -24.94
C SER A 306 -16.76 8.99 -23.88
N THR A 307 -16.15 9.99 -23.22
CA THR A 307 -16.76 10.75 -22.12
C THR A 307 -16.94 12.26 -22.38
N SER A 308 -16.84 12.73 -23.63
CA SER A 308 -17.05 14.16 -23.94
C SER A 308 -18.47 14.36 -24.46
N THR A 309 -19.38 14.98 -23.71
CA THR A 309 -19.53 16.45 -23.73
C THR A 309 -20.07 17.05 -22.41
N ARG A 310 -20.31 16.26 -21.35
CA ARG A 310 -20.92 16.75 -20.09
C ARG A 310 -20.08 16.65 -18.82
N LEU A 311 -18.92 16.00 -18.87
CA LEU A 311 -17.96 15.93 -17.75
C LEU A 311 -16.56 16.22 -18.31
N ALA A 312 -16.12 17.48 -18.20
CA ALA A 312 -14.77 17.90 -18.56
C ALA A 312 -13.72 17.25 -17.64
N ARG A 313 -13.35 15.99 -17.90
CA ARG A 313 -12.11 15.44 -17.37
C ARG A 313 -10.97 15.89 -18.30
N PRO A 314 -9.93 16.56 -17.78
CA PRO A 314 -8.77 16.87 -18.59
C PRO A 314 -8.14 15.57 -19.11
N VAL A 315 -7.73 15.56 -20.38
CA VAL A 315 -6.97 14.46 -20.98
C VAL A 315 -5.78 14.15 -20.08
N ARG A 316 -5.63 12.88 -19.69
CA ARG A 316 -4.53 12.45 -18.81
C ARG A 316 -3.21 12.67 -19.55
N ARG A 317 -2.19 13.17 -18.84
CA ARG A 317 -0.82 13.20 -19.39
C ARG A 317 -0.32 11.77 -19.57
N ARG A 318 0.22 11.47 -20.75
CA ARG A 318 0.65 10.13 -21.16
C ARG A 318 2.18 10.04 -21.16
N TRP A 319 2.69 8.92 -20.69
CA TRP A 319 4.11 8.58 -20.71
C TRP A 319 4.33 7.27 -21.48
N LEU A 320 5.42 7.19 -22.22
CA LEU A 320 5.97 5.98 -22.81
C LEU A 320 7.30 5.70 -22.12
N ILE A 321 7.44 4.54 -21.49
CA ILE A 321 8.64 4.19 -20.71
C ILE A 321 9.18 2.85 -21.18
N THR A 322 10.43 2.82 -21.62
CA THR A 322 11.08 1.61 -22.15
C THR A 322 12.59 1.65 -21.91
N GLU A 323 13.24 0.48 -22.00
CA GLU A 323 14.70 0.38 -22.13
C GLU A 323 15.06 0.42 -23.63
N ALA A 324 16.21 0.99 -23.96
CA ALA A 324 16.76 0.97 -25.31
C ALA A 324 17.27 -0.43 -25.66
N CYS A 325 18.14 -0.99 -24.81
CA CYS A 325 18.61 -2.37 -24.88
C CYS A 325 18.28 -3.08 -23.57
N PHE A 326 17.44 -4.11 -23.64
CA PHE A 326 16.85 -4.76 -22.47
C PHE A 326 17.86 -5.67 -21.77
N GLY A 327 18.22 -5.35 -20.53
CA GLY A 327 19.26 -6.08 -19.79
C GLY A 327 18.94 -7.56 -19.50
N ALA A 328 17.67 -7.95 -19.62
CA ALA A 328 17.20 -9.31 -19.36
C ALA A 328 17.16 -10.21 -20.61
N THR A 329 16.93 -9.64 -21.78
CA THR A 329 16.68 -10.38 -23.03
C THR A 329 17.70 -10.09 -24.12
N GLY A 330 18.42 -8.96 -24.04
CA GLY A 330 19.29 -8.49 -25.10
C GLY A 330 18.53 -7.97 -26.32
N ARG A 331 17.21 -7.83 -26.24
CA ARG A 331 16.42 -7.21 -27.31
C ARG A 331 16.63 -5.71 -27.30
N VAL A 332 16.46 -5.10 -28.46
CA VAL A 332 16.51 -3.66 -28.67
C VAL A 332 15.09 -3.16 -28.90
N ALA A 333 14.74 -2.02 -28.31
CA ALA A 333 13.41 -1.45 -28.49
C ALA A 333 13.19 -0.99 -29.95
N PRO A 334 11.99 -1.17 -30.51
CA PRO A 334 11.61 -0.62 -31.82
C PRO A 334 11.42 0.90 -31.73
N LEU A 335 12.54 1.62 -31.55
CA LEU A 335 12.53 3.03 -31.10
C LEU A 335 11.90 3.97 -32.12
N ARG A 336 12.09 3.74 -33.43
CA ARG A 336 11.47 4.55 -34.50
C ARG A 336 9.95 4.51 -34.40
N GLU A 337 9.40 3.32 -34.26
CA GLU A 337 7.97 3.08 -34.16
C GLU A 337 7.41 3.64 -32.84
N LEU A 338 8.13 3.45 -31.74
CA LEU A 338 7.73 3.99 -30.43
C LEU A 338 7.75 5.51 -30.37
N VAL A 339 8.73 6.17 -30.99
CA VAL A 339 8.76 7.64 -31.13
C VAL A 339 7.60 8.14 -32.00
N ALA A 340 7.31 7.47 -33.11
CA ALA A 340 6.16 7.81 -33.94
C ALA A 340 4.83 7.70 -33.16
N LEU A 341 4.68 6.67 -32.31
CA LEU A 341 3.52 6.52 -31.43
C LEU A 341 3.47 7.60 -30.35
N LYS A 342 4.62 7.91 -29.73
CA LYS A 342 4.75 9.00 -28.77
C LYS A 342 4.21 10.31 -29.37
N ASP A 343 4.69 10.67 -30.55
CA ASP A 343 4.32 11.92 -31.22
C ASP A 343 2.85 11.92 -31.64
N HIS A 344 2.36 10.81 -32.19
CA HIS A 344 0.97 10.64 -32.59
C HIS A 344 -0.02 10.78 -31.41
N HIS A 345 0.32 10.22 -30.25
CA HIS A 345 -0.54 10.20 -29.06
C HIS A 345 -0.24 11.32 -28.06
N HIS A 346 0.64 12.27 -28.43
CA HIS A 346 1.13 13.37 -27.59
C HIS A 346 1.63 12.91 -26.21
N ALA A 347 2.33 11.78 -26.19
CA ALA A 347 2.96 11.25 -24.99
C ALA A 347 4.36 11.84 -24.79
N ARG A 348 4.87 11.75 -23.56
CA ARG A 348 6.28 12.01 -23.22
C ARG A 348 7.02 10.69 -23.07
N MET A 349 8.32 10.67 -23.33
CA MET A 349 9.11 9.45 -23.30
C MET A 349 10.24 9.50 -22.27
N ILE A 350 10.37 8.41 -21.51
CA ILE A 350 11.56 8.11 -20.71
C ILE A 350 12.23 6.88 -21.34
N LEU A 351 13.46 7.05 -21.81
CA LEU A 351 14.26 5.99 -22.40
C LEU A 351 15.46 5.69 -21.50
N ASP A 352 15.60 4.43 -21.09
CA ASP A 352 16.78 3.95 -20.38
C ASP A 352 17.81 3.40 -21.38
N GLU A 353 18.89 4.16 -21.61
CA GLU A 353 20.01 3.86 -22.51
C GLU A 353 21.16 3.11 -21.80
N SER A 354 20.94 2.55 -20.60
CA SER A 354 22.03 1.96 -19.79
C SER A 354 22.93 0.95 -20.52
N PHE A 355 22.40 0.13 -21.42
CA PHE A 355 23.17 -0.88 -22.17
C PHE A 355 23.51 -0.50 -23.61
N SER A 356 23.04 0.65 -24.08
CA SER A 356 23.26 1.16 -25.44
C SER A 356 24.18 2.40 -25.44
N PHE A 357 24.15 3.21 -24.39
CA PHE A 357 25.09 4.32 -24.21
C PHE A 357 26.53 3.81 -24.11
N GLY A 358 27.38 4.27 -25.02
CA GLY A 358 28.77 3.87 -25.18
C GLY A 358 29.00 2.55 -25.93
N SER A 359 27.93 1.85 -26.34
CA SER A 359 28.02 0.53 -26.99
C SER A 359 27.27 0.43 -28.33
N MET A 360 26.31 1.32 -28.59
CA MET A 360 25.51 1.33 -29.81
C MET A 360 25.57 2.70 -30.51
N GLY A 361 25.42 2.69 -31.84
CA GLY A 361 25.57 3.86 -32.69
C GLY A 361 26.99 4.03 -33.21
N GLU A 362 27.17 4.83 -34.27
CA GLU A 362 28.49 5.04 -34.88
C GLU A 362 29.49 5.72 -33.93
N SER A 363 29.00 6.62 -33.07
CA SER A 363 29.83 7.33 -32.09
C SER A 363 29.57 6.90 -30.64
N GLY A 364 28.68 5.92 -30.44
CA GLY A 364 28.39 5.37 -29.11
C GLY A 364 27.37 6.18 -28.33
N ARG A 365 26.58 7.04 -28.98
CA ARG A 365 25.56 7.86 -28.28
C ARG A 365 24.38 7.04 -27.78
N GLY A 366 24.20 5.82 -28.28
CA GLY A 366 23.12 4.93 -27.90
C GLY A 366 22.17 4.61 -29.04
N LEU A 367 21.00 4.10 -28.68
CA LEU A 367 20.03 3.59 -29.62
C LEU A 367 19.46 4.69 -30.51
N THR A 368 19.25 5.90 -29.96
CA THR A 368 18.79 7.06 -30.74
C THR A 368 19.66 7.28 -32.00
N GLU A 369 20.98 7.32 -31.85
CA GLU A 369 21.93 7.41 -32.97
C GLU A 369 21.92 6.17 -33.85
N HIS A 370 21.91 4.97 -33.25
CA HIS A 370 21.92 3.70 -33.98
C HIS A 370 20.74 3.57 -34.97
N VAL A 371 19.56 4.12 -34.61
CA VAL A 371 18.40 4.15 -35.52
C VAL A 371 18.27 5.47 -36.29
N GLY A 372 19.26 6.36 -36.28
CA GLY A 372 19.26 7.62 -37.03
C GLY A 372 18.21 8.64 -36.56
N LEU A 373 17.84 8.61 -35.28
CA LEU A 373 16.98 9.62 -34.65
C LEU A 373 17.83 10.65 -33.90
N SER A 374 17.36 11.90 -33.88
CA SER A 374 17.92 12.91 -32.99
C SER A 374 17.64 12.53 -31.54
N SER A 375 18.60 12.73 -30.64
CA SER A 375 18.39 12.53 -29.19
C SER A 375 17.28 13.42 -28.63
N SER A 376 16.96 14.54 -29.30
CA SER A 376 15.82 15.40 -28.96
C SER A 376 14.45 14.76 -29.21
N ALA A 377 14.38 13.63 -29.91
CA ALA A 377 13.14 12.87 -30.09
C ALA A 377 12.65 12.22 -28.77
N VAL A 378 13.55 12.08 -27.79
CA VAL A 378 13.27 11.53 -26.46
C VAL A 378 13.30 12.65 -25.42
N ASP A 379 12.27 12.74 -24.57
CA ASP A 379 12.16 13.84 -23.60
C ASP A 379 13.10 13.67 -22.41
N VAL A 380 13.34 12.42 -21.99
CA VAL A 380 14.18 12.07 -20.84
C VAL A 380 15.02 10.85 -21.20
N ILE A 381 16.34 11.06 -21.35
CA ILE A 381 17.31 9.97 -21.54
C ILE A 381 17.96 9.70 -20.19
N CYS A 382 17.84 8.49 -19.66
CA CYS A 382 18.60 8.07 -18.48
C CYS A 382 19.52 6.91 -18.82
N ALA A 383 20.68 6.82 -18.16
CA ALA A 383 21.57 5.68 -18.33
C ALA A 383 22.46 5.48 -17.10
N SER A 384 22.95 4.25 -16.94
CA SER A 384 23.96 3.89 -15.95
C SER A 384 25.38 4.22 -16.46
N LEU A 385 26.23 4.71 -15.56
CA LEU A 385 27.67 4.88 -15.78
C LEU A 385 28.46 3.61 -15.40
N GLU A 386 27.77 2.58 -14.91
CA GLU A 386 28.37 1.32 -14.43
C GLU A 386 28.80 0.37 -15.54
N ASN A 387 28.39 0.65 -16.78
CA ASN A 387 28.62 -0.21 -17.94
C ASN A 387 29.79 0.32 -18.78
N ALA A 388 29.51 0.88 -19.97
CA ALA A 388 30.53 1.40 -20.90
C ALA A 388 31.40 2.54 -20.34
N CYS A 389 30.97 3.21 -19.27
CA CYS A 389 31.73 4.32 -18.65
C CYS A 389 32.73 3.88 -17.57
N ALA A 390 32.86 2.57 -17.30
CA ALA A 390 33.84 2.00 -16.36
C ALA A 390 33.85 2.68 -14.97
N SER A 391 32.69 3.05 -14.45
CA SER A 391 32.56 3.78 -13.19
C SER A 391 31.36 3.31 -12.36
N VAL A 392 30.86 4.15 -11.46
CA VAL A 392 29.60 3.95 -10.73
C VAL A 392 28.73 5.19 -10.92
N GLY A 393 27.42 5.02 -10.85
CA GLY A 393 26.46 6.12 -10.92
C GLY A 393 25.56 6.02 -12.14
N GLY A 394 24.80 7.07 -12.37
CA GLY A 394 23.99 7.20 -13.57
C GLY A 394 23.78 8.67 -13.90
N PHE A 395 23.17 8.92 -15.05
CA PHE A 395 22.83 10.27 -15.46
C PHE A 395 21.42 10.33 -16.03
N VAL A 396 20.88 11.54 -16.04
CA VAL A 396 19.70 11.89 -16.84
C VAL A 396 20.04 13.11 -17.68
N ALA A 397 19.73 13.04 -18.96
CA ALA A 397 20.00 14.08 -19.94
C ALA A 397 18.72 14.44 -20.72
N GLY A 398 18.63 15.68 -21.17
CA GLY A 398 17.48 16.20 -21.90
C GLY A 398 17.45 17.73 -21.89
N ASP A 399 16.26 18.31 -22.02
CA ASP A 399 16.09 19.75 -21.95
C ASP A 399 16.40 20.31 -20.55
N THR A 400 16.86 21.57 -20.50
CA THR A 400 17.17 22.29 -19.25
C THR A 400 16.02 22.22 -18.24
N GLY A 401 14.77 22.29 -18.69
CA GLY A 401 13.60 22.17 -17.82
C GLY A 401 13.45 20.79 -17.15
N VAL A 402 13.74 19.72 -17.90
CA VAL A 402 13.74 18.33 -17.41
C VAL A 402 14.81 18.14 -16.35
N VAL A 403 16.00 18.68 -16.59
CA VAL A 403 17.14 18.56 -15.68
C VAL A 403 16.95 19.42 -14.42
N ALA A 404 16.54 20.68 -14.57
CA ALA A 404 16.29 21.58 -13.46
C ALA A 404 15.21 21.05 -12.51
N TYR A 405 14.15 20.45 -13.05
CA TYR A 405 13.09 19.87 -12.23
C TYR A 405 13.58 18.67 -11.40
N GLN A 406 14.45 17.83 -11.96
CA GLN A 406 15.03 16.70 -11.24
C GLN A 406 15.99 17.11 -10.13
N ARG A 407 16.73 18.21 -10.29
CA ARG A 407 17.58 18.75 -9.20
C ARG A 407 16.77 19.10 -7.94
N LEU A 408 15.48 19.42 -8.11
CA LEU A 408 14.56 19.77 -7.02
C LEU A 408 13.76 18.57 -6.49
N MET A 409 13.37 17.64 -7.37
CA MET A 409 12.38 16.60 -7.06
C MET A 409 12.93 15.17 -7.09
N GLY A 410 14.11 14.96 -7.68
CA GLY A 410 14.75 13.66 -7.81
C GLY A 410 15.21 13.13 -6.46
N SER A 411 14.57 12.08 -5.96
CA SER A 411 14.85 11.54 -4.62
C SER A 411 16.30 11.06 -4.47
N GLY A 412 16.83 10.35 -5.47
CA GLY A 412 18.23 9.93 -5.52
C GLY A 412 19.24 11.07 -5.68
N TYR A 413 18.81 12.27 -6.10
CA TYR A 413 19.68 13.45 -6.21
C TYR A 413 19.68 14.28 -4.92
N VAL A 414 18.49 14.51 -4.35
CA VAL A 414 18.29 15.39 -3.17
C VAL A 414 18.68 14.69 -1.86
N PHE A 415 18.38 13.40 -1.73
CA PHE A 415 18.49 12.67 -0.46
C PHE A 415 19.64 11.65 -0.42
N SER A 416 20.57 11.71 -1.37
CA SER A 416 21.78 10.85 -1.41
C SER A 416 23.04 11.71 -1.48
N ALA A 417 24.14 11.24 -0.88
CA ALA A 417 25.46 11.86 -1.09
C ALA A 417 25.83 11.79 -2.57
N SER A 418 26.58 12.77 -3.08
CA SER A 418 27.01 12.81 -4.48
C SER A 418 27.89 11.60 -4.86
N LEU A 419 28.02 11.37 -6.16
CA LEU A 419 29.05 10.50 -6.69
C LEU A 419 30.44 10.95 -6.17
N PRO A 420 31.36 10.03 -5.85
CA PRO A 420 32.75 10.39 -5.63
C PRO A 420 33.37 11.12 -6.85
N PRO A 421 34.14 12.21 -6.66
CA PRO A 421 34.68 13.01 -7.77
C PRO A 421 35.57 12.24 -8.74
N TYR A 422 36.35 11.29 -8.23
CA TYR A 422 37.23 10.48 -9.06
C TYR A 422 36.43 9.51 -9.97
N LEU A 423 35.25 9.06 -9.53
CA LEU A 423 34.35 8.25 -10.37
C LEU A 423 33.69 9.09 -11.47
N ALA A 424 33.41 10.37 -11.20
CA ALA A 424 33.00 11.30 -12.26
C ALA A 424 34.13 11.51 -13.28
N THR A 425 35.38 11.60 -12.81
CA THR A 425 36.57 11.73 -13.66
C THR A 425 36.79 10.48 -14.52
N ALA A 426 36.60 9.28 -13.95
CA ALA A 426 36.66 8.03 -14.70
C ALA A 426 35.64 8.00 -15.85
N SER A 427 34.39 8.37 -15.58
CA SER A 427 33.34 8.40 -16.61
C SER A 427 33.62 9.46 -17.69
N LEU A 428 34.15 10.62 -17.28
CA LEU A 428 34.55 11.69 -18.20
C LEU A 428 35.66 11.22 -19.14
N HIS A 429 36.64 10.48 -18.59
CA HIS A 429 37.70 9.85 -19.37
C HIS A 429 37.14 8.81 -20.33
N ALA A 430 36.25 7.93 -19.87
CA ALA A 430 35.65 6.88 -20.69
C ALA A 430 34.92 7.47 -21.91
N ILE A 431 34.06 8.49 -21.71
CA ILE A 431 33.38 9.18 -22.82
C ILE A 431 34.39 9.82 -23.78
N SER A 432 35.45 10.42 -23.26
CA SER A 432 36.50 11.03 -24.09
C SER A 432 37.30 9.97 -24.89
N ARG A 433 37.49 8.77 -24.34
CA ARG A 433 38.12 7.65 -25.07
C ARG A 433 37.22 7.11 -26.17
N ILE A 434 35.92 7.00 -25.92
CA ILE A 434 34.92 6.59 -26.92
C ILE A 434 34.95 7.56 -28.11
N GLU A 435 34.93 8.87 -27.87
CA GLU A 435 35.01 9.87 -28.94
C GLU A 435 36.34 9.85 -29.71
N ALA A 436 37.46 9.61 -29.00
CA ALA A 436 38.78 9.57 -29.61
C ALA A 436 39.03 8.30 -30.43
N GLU A 437 38.38 7.18 -30.08
CA GLU A 437 38.59 5.87 -30.72
C GLU A 437 37.26 5.13 -30.96
N PRO A 438 36.38 5.62 -31.88
CA PRO A 438 35.07 5.00 -32.12
C PRO A 438 35.14 3.54 -32.59
N ALA A 439 36.28 3.11 -33.16
CA ALA A 439 36.52 1.73 -33.59
C ALA A 439 36.37 0.68 -32.46
N MET A 440 36.44 1.08 -31.18
CA MET A 440 36.17 0.17 -30.06
C MET A 440 34.72 -0.32 -30.04
N ILE A 441 33.78 0.52 -30.50
CA ILE A 441 32.36 0.18 -30.59
C ILE A 441 32.15 -0.86 -31.68
N GLU A 442 32.82 -0.70 -32.83
CA GLU A 442 32.78 -1.68 -33.92
C GLU A 442 33.31 -3.04 -33.47
N LYS A 443 34.44 -3.08 -32.75
CA LYS A 443 34.98 -4.31 -32.15
C LYS A 443 34.00 -4.99 -31.19
N LEU A 444 33.36 -4.20 -30.32
CA LEU A 444 32.31 -4.70 -29.41
C LEU A 444 31.13 -5.31 -30.18
N ASN A 445 30.65 -4.62 -31.21
CA ASN A 445 29.54 -5.07 -32.04
C ASN A 445 29.90 -6.34 -32.83
N ASP A 446 31.12 -6.44 -33.35
CA ASP A 446 31.60 -7.64 -34.03
C ASP A 446 31.69 -8.84 -33.08
N ALA A 447 32.18 -8.63 -31.87
CA ALA A 447 32.16 -9.65 -30.82
C ALA A 447 30.73 -10.10 -30.51
N ALA A 448 29.79 -9.15 -30.37
CA ALA A 448 28.39 -9.44 -30.10
C ALA A 448 27.73 -10.25 -31.22
N ARG A 449 27.91 -9.81 -32.47
CA ARG A 449 27.40 -10.50 -33.68
C ARG A 449 27.96 -11.90 -33.78
N ARG A 450 29.24 -12.12 -33.47
CA ARG A 450 29.89 -13.44 -33.54
C ARG A 450 29.31 -14.41 -32.52
N ILE A 451 29.24 -14.00 -31.24
CA ILE A 451 28.64 -14.82 -30.16
C ILE A 451 27.18 -15.15 -30.50
N ARG A 452 26.40 -14.14 -30.89
CA ARG A 452 24.99 -14.31 -31.25
C ARG A 452 24.81 -15.24 -32.46
N SER A 453 25.64 -15.09 -33.50
CA SER A 453 25.53 -15.88 -34.72
C SER A 453 25.71 -17.37 -34.44
N ALA A 454 26.68 -17.74 -33.61
CA ALA A 454 26.91 -19.13 -33.20
C ALA A 454 25.74 -19.74 -32.39
N LEU A 455 25.04 -18.92 -31.60
CA LEU A 455 23.88 -19.34 -30.82
C LEU A 455 22.60 -19.48 -31.66
N ILE A 456 22.48 -18.75 -32.77
CA ILE A 456 21.29 -18.77 -33.64
C ILE A 456 21.47 -19.71 -34.84
N SER A 457 22.70 -19.94 -35.31
CA SER A 457 23.03 -20.91 -36.36
C SER A 457 22.75 -22.35 -35.93
N GLY A 458 22.76 -22.62 -34.62
CA GLY A 458 22.65 -23.97 -34.06
C GLY A 458 24.00 -24.65 -33.86
N ASP A 459 25.11 -23.91 -33.96
CA ASP A 459 26.47 -24.45 -33.72
C ASP A 459 26.66 -24.96 -32.29
N ILE A 460 25.86 -24.45 -31.35
CA ILE A 460 25.79 -24.86 -29.95
C ILE A 460 24.44 -25.55 -29.71
N PRO A 461 24.37 -26.90 -29.80
CA PRO A 461 23.12 -27.64 -29.65
C PRO A 461 22.46 -27.38 -28.29
N GLY A 462 21.14 -27.27 -28.28
CA GLY A 462 20.37 -27.11 -27.05
C GLY A 462 20.40 -25.69 -26.44
N MET A 463 21.09 -24.73 -27.06
CA MET A 463 21.23 -23.36 -26.57
C MET A 463 20.84 -22.33 -27.62
N THR A 464 20.32 -21.17 -27.18
CA THR A 464 19.88 -20.09 -28.07
C THR A 464 19.92 -18.73 -27.36
N THR A 465 19.59 -17.64 -28.06
CA THR A 465 19.44 -16.31 -27.49
C THR A 465 18.34 -15.53 -28.20
N GLU A 466 17.74 -14.57 -27.48
CA GLU A 466 16.79 -13.60 -28.04
C GLU A 466 17.45 -12.24 -28.35
N ALA A 467 18.75 -12.10 -28.12
CA ALA A 467 19.45 -10.85 -28.32
C ALA A 467 19.40 -10.39 -29.78
N ASP A 468 19.33 -9.08 -30.00
CA ASP A 468 19.49 -8.49 -31.33
C ASP A 468 20.97 -8.41 -31.73
N ALA A 469 21.25 -8.24 -33.03
CA ALA A 469 22.58 -8.41 -33.63
C ALA A 469 23.68 -7.59 -32.94
N ASP A 470 23.37 -6.33 -32.66
CA ASP A 470 24.31 -5.34 -32.12
C ASP A 470 24.08 -5.11 -30.62
N SER A 471 23.33 -6.00 -29.94
CA SER A 471 23.15 -5.93 -28.49
C SER A 471 24.41 -6.43 -27.79
N PRO A 472 25.04 -5.62 -26.91
CA PRO A 472 26.15 -6.09 -26.08
C PRO A 472 25.69 -7.05 -24.97
N VAL A 473 24.37 -7.17 -24.74
CA VAL A 473 23.78 -8.09 -23.75
C VAL A 473 23.27 -9.33 -24.48
N ILE A 474 23.85 -10.50 -24.19
CA ILE A 474 23.58 -11.74 -24.92
C ILE A 474 23.19 -12.85 -23.93
N PRO A 475 21.99 -12.83 -23.36
CA PRO A 475 21.57 -13.89 -22.44
C PRO A 475 21.43 -15.21 -23.20
N ILE A 476 22.14 -16.23 -22.74
CA ILE A 476 22.13 -17.56 -23.37
C ILE A 476 21.11 -18.44 -22.67
N LYS A 477 20.08 -18.87 -23.39
CA LYS A 477 18.95 -19.66 -22.91
C LYS A 477 19.06 -21.10 -23.41
N LEU A 478 18.33 -22.01 -22.79
CA LEU A 478 18.12 -23.34 -23.36
C LEU A 478 17.07 -23.25 -24.47
N SER A 479 17.21 -24.06 -25.53
CA SER A 479 16.16 -24.24 -26.52
C SER A 479 14.95 -24.95 -25.88
N ALA A 480 13.74 -24.63 -26.35
CA ALA A 480 12.48 -25.10 -25.75
C ALA A 480 12.47 -26.62 -25.51
N GLY A 481 12.02 -27.08 -24.33
CA GLY A 481 11.87 -28.52 -24.07
C GLY A 481 12.09 -28.97 -22.62
N VAL A 482 12.45 -28.08 -21.70
CA VAL A 482 12.72 -28.44 -20.30
C VAL A 482 11.66 -27.78 -19.40
N GLY A 483 11.02 -28.54 -18.52
CA GLY A 483 10.06 -27.98 -17.57
C GLY A 483 10.71 -26.95 -16.63
N SER A 484 9.91 -26.01 -16.09
CA SER A 484 10.36 -24.82 -15.32
C SER A 484 11.25 -25.03 -14.08
N GLY A 485 11.56 -26.28 -13.69
CA GLY A 485 12.42 -26.63 -12.56
C GLY A 485 13.85 -27.03 -12.93
N ASP A 486 14.06 -27.73 -14.05
CA ASP A 486 15.35 -28.33 -14.40
C ASP A 486 16.26 -27.35 -15.16
N GLU A 487 15.71 -26.36 -15.87
CA GLU A 487 16.46 -25.39 -16.67
C GLU A 487 17.54 -24.64 -15.88
N ASN A 488 17.16 -24.09 -14.72
CA ASN A 488 18.09 -23.35 -13.87
C ASN A 488 19.25 -24.24 -13.39
N MET A 489 18.96 -25.50 -13.03
CA MET A 489 19.98 -26.45 -12.59
C MET A 489 20.95 -26.79 -13.72
N LEU A 490 20.45 -27.05 -14.93
CA LEU A 490 21.27 -27.31 -16.11
C LEU A 490 22.18 -26.13 -16.44
N LEU A 491 21.63 -24.91 -16.46
CA LEU A 491 22.42 -23.69 -16.66
C LEU A 491 23.47 -23.49 -15.56
N HIS A 492 23.16 -23.80 -14.30
CA HIS A 492 24.14 -23.75 -13.21
C HIS A 492 25.27 -24.76 -13.40
N ARG A 493 24.98 -25.96 -13.89
CA ARG A 493 25.99 -26.98 -14.21
C ARG A 493 26.86 -26.54 -15.39
N ILE A 494 26.27 -25.99 -16.46
CA ILE A 494 27.01 -25.44 -17.60
C ILE A 494 27.93 -24.31 -17.13
N ALA A 495 27.42 -23.37 -16.32
CA ALA A 495 28.22 -22.28 -15.77
C ALA A 495 29.37 -22.77 -14.87
N ALA A 496 29.14 -23.82 -14.07
CA ALA A 496 30.21 -24.45 -13.29
C ALA A 496 31.28 -25.10 -14.18
N ARG A 497 30.86 -25.75 -15.27
CA ARG A 497 31.76 -26.39 -16.23
C ARG A 497 32.61 -25.36 -16.98
N MET A 498 32.01 -24.28 -17.48
CA MET A 498 32.70 -23.17 -18.10
C MET A 498 33.75 -22.54 -17.15
N ARG A 499 33.37 -22.30 -15.89
CA ARG A 499 34.29 -21.78 -14.86
C ARG A 499 35.46 -22.72 -14.57
N SER A 500 35.23 -24.04 -14.56
CA SER A 500 36.31 -25.03 -14.40
C SER A 500 37.31 -25.05 -15.55
N LYS A 501 36.95 -24.48 -16.71
CA LYS A 501 37.80 -24.35 -17.90
C LYS A 501 38.29 -22.91 -18.11
N GLY A 502 38.27 -22.07 -17.07
CA GLY A 502 38.81 -20.72 -17.12
C GLY A 502 37.86 -19.64 -17.68
N VAL A 503 36.59 -19.95 -17.97
CA VAL A 503 35.61 -18.96 -18.47
C VAL A 503 34.60 -18.57 -17.38
N GLY A 504 34.70 -17.32 -16.92
CA GLY A 504 33.84 -16.72 -15.91
C GLY A 504 32.44 -16.36 -16.43
N VAL A 505 31.46 -17.24 -16.19
CA VAL A 505 30.04 -16.99 -16.51
C VAL A 505 29.13 -17.35 -15.33
N CYS A 506 28.00 -16.64 -15.19
CA CYS A 506 27.00 -16.88 -14.15
C CYS A 506 25.58 -17.02 -14.71
N VAL A 507 24.70 -17.68 -13.95
CA VAL A 507 23.26 -17.74 -14.26
C VAL A 507 22.61 -16.42 -13.86
N ALA A 508 21.84 -15.83 -14.76
CA ALA A 508 21.11 -14.59 -14.51
C ALA A 508 20.06 -14.79 -13.40
N ARG A 509 20.12 -13.95 -12.37
CA ARG A 509 19.11 -13.93 -11.29
C ARG A 509 18.02 -12.93 -11.62
N VAL A 510 16.77 -13.37 -11.52
CA VAL A 510 15.59 -12.53 -11.72
C VAL A 510 15.21 -11.85 -10.39
N SER A 511 15.02 -10.54 -10.42
CA SER A 511 14.59 -9.79 -9.25
C SER A 511 13.18 -10.21 -8.80
N PRO A 512 12.93 -10.44 -7.49
CA PRO A 512 11.57 -10.66 -6.97
C PRO A 512 10.62 -9.48 -7.23
N ALA A 513 11.15 -8.30 -7.57
CA ALA A 513 10.35 -7.15 -7.94
C ALA A 513 9.62 -7.35 -9.27
N ILE A 514 10.11 -8.20 -10.18
CA ILE A 514 9.47 -8.47 -11.47
C ILE A 514 8.25 -9.39 -11.25
N LEU A 515 7.11 -9.00 -11.82
CA LEU A 515 5.86 -9.77 -11.75
C LEU A 515 6.07 -11.17 -12.34
N PRO A 516 5.50 -12.25 -11.76
CA PRO A 516 5.68 -13.60 -12.28
C PRO A 516 5.38 -13.76 -13.78
N SER A 517 4.35 -13.07 -14.28
CA SER A 517 3.96 -13.05 -15.70
C SER A 517 4.95 -12.33 -16.63
N HIS A 518 5.88 -11.55 -16.09
CA HIS A 518 6.86 -10.75 -16.85
C HIS A 518 8.29 -11.27 -16.67
N ARG A 519 8.49 -12.40 -15.97
CA ARG A 519 9.83 -12.90 -15.71
C ARG A 519 10.43 -13.44 -17.02
N PRO A 520 11.67 -13.05 -17.36
CA PRO A 520 12.37 -13.65 -18.49
C PRO A 520 12.68 -15.13 -18.19
N ALA A 521 12.86 -15.91 -19.24
CA ALA A 521 13.35 -17.28 -19.12
C ALA A 521 14.75 -17.31 -18.45
N PRO A 522 15.07 -18.38 -17.69
CA PRO A 522 16.41 -18.61 -17.18
C PRO A 522 17.48 -18.52 -18.28
N ALA A 523 18.60 -17.86 -17.99
CA ALA A 523 19.69 -17.69 -18.94
C ALA A 523 21.06 -17.62 -18.25
N LEU A 524 22.13 -17.97 -18.97
CA LEU A 524 23.48 -17.51 -18.64
C LEU A 524 23.60 -16.02 -18.97
N ARG A 525 24.22 -15.27 -18.07
CA ARG A 525 24.51 -13.86 -18.26
C ARG A 525 25.83 -13.72 -18.99
N VAL A 526 25.74 -13.33 -20.26
CA VAL A 526 26.89 -13.08 -21.13
C VAL A 526 26.78 -11.68 -21.72
N TYR A 527 27.89 -10.97 -21.69
CA TYR A 527 28.08 -9.68 -22.34
C TYR A 527 29.21 -9.78 -23.36
N ALA A 528 29.08 -9.03 -24.46
CA ALA A 528 30.19 -8.82 -25.37
C ALA A 528 31.15 -7.77 -24.77
N HIS A 529 32.43 -7.89 -25.09
CA HIS A 529 33.49 -7.01 -24.62
C HIS A 529 34.37 -6.61 -25.80
N ALA A 530 34.84 -5.36 -25.81
CA ALA A 530 35.61 -4.79 -26.92
C ALA A 530 37.03 -5.38 -27.06
N GLN A 531 37.64 -5.89 -25.98
CA GLN A 531 39.00 -6.44 -26.02
C GLN A 531 39.05 -7.95 -26.32
N HIS A 532 37.92 -8.66 -26.33
CA HIS A 532 37.92 -10.08 -26.66
C HIS A 532 38.23 -10.30 -28.15
N THR A 533 39.31 -11.02 -28.41
CA THR A 533 39.72 -11.39 -29.77
C THR A 533 38.78 -12.45 -30.35
N SER A 534 38.75 -12.54 -31.68
CA SER A 534 37.97 -13.56 -32.38
C SER A 534 38.33 -15.00 -31.94
N ASP A 535 39.62 -15.28 -31.73
CA ASP A 535 40.09 -16.59 -31.28
C ASP A 535 39.64 -16.93 -29.86
N GLN A 536 39.63 -15.94 -28.96
CA GLN A 536 39.12 -16.11 -27.59
C GLN A 536 37.61 -16.40 -27.59
N ILE A 537 36.84 -15.70 -28.44
CA ILE A 537 35.41 -15.93 -28.59
C ILE A 537 35.15 -17.33 -29.15
N ASP A 538 35.87 -17.75 -30.19
CA ASP A 538 35.71 -19.07 -30.80
C ASP A 538 36.06 -20.20 -29.83
N ASN A 539 37.16 -20.05 -29.09
CA ASN A 539 37.53 -21.00 -28.03
C ASN A 539 36.43 -21.09 -26.97
N MET A 540 35.90 -19.95 -26.51
CA MET A 540 34.80 -19.92 -25.55
C MET A 540 33.54 -20.60 -26.08
N LEU A 541 33.17 -20.37 -27.34
CA LEU A 541 32.03 -21.04 -27.98
C LEU A 541 32.24 -22.56 -28.09
N SER A 542 33.46 -23.01 -28.39
CA SER A 542 33.82 -24.43 -28.36
C SER A 542 33.65 -25.03 -26.97
N LEU A 543 34.15 -24.36 -25.93
CA LEU A 543 33.98 -24.80 -24.54
C LEU A 543 32.51 -24.85 -24.12
N LEU A 544 31.71 -23.88 -24.56
CA LEU A 544 30.27 -23.84 -24.31
C LEU A 544 29.56 -25.00 -25.01
N ARG A 545 29.92 -25.30 -26.25
CA ARG A 545 29.42 -26.46 -27.00
C ARG A 545 29.76 -27.78 -26.30
N GLU A 546 31.00 -27.95 -25.86
CA GLU A 546 31.42 -29.14 -25.09
C GLU A 546 30.61 -29.28 -23.80
N ALA A 547 30.43 -28.19 -23.04
CA ALA A 547 29.65 -28.19 -21.82
C ALA A 547 28.16 -28.50 -22.08
N ALA A 548 27.59 -27.98 -23.17
CA ALA A 548 26.23 -28.26 -23.59
C ALA A 548 26.04 -29.75 -23.93
N LEU A 549 26.93 -30.34 -24.73
CA LEU A 549 26.88 -31.76 -25.09
C LEU A 549 27.08 -32.70 -23.89
N GLU A 550 27.89 -32.31 -22.91
CA GLU A 550 28.16 -33.11 -21.70
C GLU A 550 26.97 -33.10 -20.72
N ILE A 551 26.26 -31.98 -20.62
CA ILE A 551 25.30 -31.73 -19.52
C ILE A 551 23.84 -31.83 -19.97
N LEU A 552 23.52 -31.42 -21.20
CA LEU A 552 22.15 -31.36 -21.67
C LEU A 552 21.63 -32.76 -22.03
N PRO A 553 20.38 -33.09 -21.64
CA PRO A 553 19.78 -34.36 -21.99
C PRO A 553 19.43 -34.42 -23.49
N GLN A 554 19.39 -35.64 -24.03
CA GLN A 554 19.25 -35.88 -25.47
C GLN A 554 18.02 -35.22 -26.11
N HIS A 555 16.88 -35.21 -25.42
CA HIS A 555 15.66 -34.55 -25.93
C HIS A 555 15.80 -33.01 -26.07
N VAL A 556 16.70 -32.37 -25.30
CA VAL A 556 16.98 -30.93 -25.41
C VAL A 556 17.92 -30.66 -26.59
N LEU A 557 18.89 -31.55 -26.81
CA LEU A 557 19.79 -31.49 -27.96
C LEU A 557 19.05 -31.71 -29.28
N GLU A 558 18.02 -32.57 -29.28
CA GLU A 558 17.15 -32.88 -30.43
C GLU A 558 15.98 -31.88 -30.59
N SER A 559 15.81 -30.96 -29.64
CA SER A 559 14.72 -29.99 -29.70
C SER A 559 14.90 -29.08 -30.92
N PRO A 560 13.83 -28.84 -31.70
CA PRO A 560 13.93 -28.01 -32.89
C PRO A 560 14.38 -26.61 -32.50
N MET A 561 15.44 -26.13 -33.16
CA MET A 561 15.88 -24.75 -33.02
C MET A 561 14.69 -23.83 -33.33
N PRO A 562 14.46 -22.78 -32.51
CA PRO A 562 13.44 -21.82 -32.84
C PRO A 562 13.71 -21.29 -34.25
N THR A 563 12.69 -21.37 -35.11
CA THR A 563 12.77 -20.88 -36.49
C THR A 563 13.30 -19.45 -36.47
N LYS A 564 14.31 -19.14 -37.32
CA LYS A 564 14.84 -17.78 -37.50
C LYS A 564 13.66 -16.82 -37.51
N ARG A 565 13.46 -16.07 -36.42
CA ARG A 565 12.65 -14.87 -36.53
C ARG A 565 13.42 -13.98 -37.50
N PRO A 566 12.74 -13.39 -38.51
CA PRO A 566 13.41 -12.41 -39.34
C PRO A 566 14.06 -11.42 -38.38
N SER A 567 15.38 -11.20 -38.54
CA SER A 567 15.96 -9.95 -38.06
C SER A 567 15.01 -8.87 -38.53
N LEU A 568 14.60 -7.97 -37.65
CA LEU A 568 13.85 -6.79 -38.06
C LEU A 568 14.79 -5.92 -38.92
N ASP A 569 15.07 -6.36 -40.15
CA ASP A 569 15.22 -5.44 -41.26
C ASP A 569 13.91 -4.67 -41.24
N HIS A 570 13.97 -3.40 -40.86
CA HIS A 570 12.82 -2.50 -40.76
C HIS A 570 12.12 -2.34 -42.12
N GLN A 571 11.43 -3.38 -42.59
CA GLN A 571 10.49 -3.33 -43.70
C GLN A 571 9.08 -3.54 -43.15
N VAL A 572 8.46 -2.38 -42.95
CA VAL A 572 7.09 -2.16 -42.53
C VAL A 572 6.12 -2.94 -43.43
N ARG A 573 5.41 -3.93 -42.89
CA ARG A 573 4.07 -4.29 -43.36
C ARG A 573 3.06 -3.59 -42.46
N LEU A 574 2.64 -2.40 -42.87
CA LEU A 574 1.47 -1.74 -42.28
C LEU A 574 0.27 -2.69 -42.39
N SER A 575 -0.41 -2.93 -41.27
CA SER A 575 -1.67 -3.67 -41.32
C SER A 575 -2.67 -2.93 -42.22
N PRO A 576 -3.60 -3.62 -42.91
CA PRO A 576 -4.64 -2.99 -43.72
C PRO A 576 -5.42 -1.91 -42.94
N ARG A 577 -5.56 -2.09 -41.62
CA ARG A 577 -6.18 -1.13 -40.70
C ARG A 577 -5.39 0.16 -40.55
N ALA A 578 -4.05 0.12 -40.56
CA ALA A 578 -3.18 1.29 -40.50
C ALA A 578 -3.12 2.04 -41.85
N LEU A 579 -3.24 1.32 -42.97
CA LEU A 579 -3.39 1.91 -44.31
C LEU A 579 -4.72 2.66 -44.46
N PHE A 580 -5.81 2.13 -43.88
CA PHE A 580 -7.12 2.77 -43.88
C PHE A 580 -7.13 4.09 -43.11
N THR A 581 -6.46 4.18 -41.96
CA THR A 581 -6.36 5.44 -41.20
C THR A 581 -5.45 6.47 -41.87
N GLN A 582 -4.43 6.05 -42.62
CA GLN A 582 -3.61 6.96 -43.43
C GLN A 582 -4.39 7.55 -44.60
N GLN A 583 -5.29 6.79 -45.22
CA GLN A 583 -6.12 7.29 -46.32
C GLN A 583 -7.16 8.34 -45.87
N SER A 584 -7.65 8.26 -44.64
CA SER A 584 -8.59 9.27 -44.08
C SER A 584 -7.96 10.67 -43.92
N TYR A 585 -6.63 10.78 -43.96
CA TYR A 585 -5.90 12.04 -43.81
C TYR A 585 -4.96 12.34 -44.99
N ALA A 586 -4.96 11.50 -46.03
CA ALA A 586 -4.30 11.82 -47.29
C ALA A 586 -5.20 12.79 -48.07
N SER A 587 -4.78 14.05 -48.15
CA SER A 587 -5.53 15.15 -48.76
C SER A 587 -5.76 15.04 -50.27
N ASN A 588 -5.43 13.92 -50.94
CA ASN A 588 -5.66 13.72 -52.37
C ASN A 588 -5.63 12.23 -52.77
N ALA A 589 -6.75 11.52 -52.69
CA ALA A 589 -7.03 10.37 -53.57
C ALA A 589 -8.53 10.02 -53.54
N ARG A 590 -9.12 9.84 -54.73
CA ARG A 590 -10.57 9.65 -54.96
C ARG A 590 -11.13 8.46 -54.15
N ALA A 591 -12.08 8.76 -53.26
CA ALA A 591 -12.75 7.77 -52.42
C ALA A 591 -13.85 7.01 -53.19
N HIS A 592 -13.84 5.68 -53.10
CA HIS A 592 -15.04 4.87 -53.29
C HIS A 592 -15.95 5.05 -52.07
N THR A 593 -17.15 5.54 -52.29
CA THR A 593 -18.17 5.79 -51.25
C THR A 593 -18.93 4.50 -50.99
N PHE A 594 -18.84 3.98 -49.75
CA PHE A 594 -19.73 2.91 -49.30
C PHE A 594 -21.11 3.47 -48.98
N ASP A 595 -22.15 2.72 -49.35
CA ASP A 595 -23.53 3.12 -49.14
C ASP A 595 -23.90 3.09 -47.64
N SER A 596 -24.70 4.06 -47.24
CA SER A 596 -25.18 4.32 -45.88
C SER A 596 -25.81 3.10 -45.19
N VAL A 597 -26.45 2.22 -45.97
CA VAL A 597 -27.10 1.00 -45.49
C VAL A 597 -26.07 -0.07 -45.10
N GLU A 598 -24.94 -0.12 -45.80
CA GLU A 598 -23.85 -1.06 -45.52
C GLU A 598 -23.11 -0.68 -44.24
N LEU A 599 -22.90 0.63 -44.03
CA LEU A 599 -22.35 1.19 -42.78
C LEU A 599 -23.27 0.97 -41.58
N GLU A 600 -24.59 1.10 -41.76
CA GLU A 600 -25.56 0.86 -40.68
C GLU A 600 -25.64 -0.63 -40.31
N ASN A 601 -25.51 -1.52 -41.30
CA ASN A 601 -25.46 -2.96 -41.06
C ASN A 601 -24.15 -3.38 -40.38
N ILE A 602 -23.01 -2.78 -40.74
CA ILE A 602 -21.72 -3.00 -40.05
C ILE A 602 -21.78 -2.48 -38.62
N ARG A 603 -22.39 -1.29 -38.39
CA ARG A 603 -22.60 -0.72 -37.06
C ARG A 603 -23.48 -1.61 -36.18
N LYS A 604 -24.57 -2.16 -36.72
CA LYS A 604 -25.43 -3.11 -36.00
C LYS A 604 -24.70 -4.41 -35.69
N LYS A 605 -23.86 -4.91 -36.61
CA LYS A 605 -23.03 -6.10 -36.38
C LYS A 605 -21.99 -5.86 -35.29
N MET A 606 -21.35 -4.68 -35.28
CA MET A 606 -20.39 -4.28 -34.24
C MET A 606 -21.05 -4.12 -32.87
N MET A 607 -22.25 -3.54 -32.78
CA MET A 607 -22.95 -3.42 -31.49
C MET A 607 -23.41 -4.76 -30.93
N VAL A 608 -23.80 -5.71 -31.80
CA VAL A 608 -24.14 -7.08 -31.38
C VAL A 608 -22.88 -7.85 -30.97
N GLU A 609 -21.76 -7.67 -31.66
CA GLU A 609 -20.47 -8.28 -31.27
C GLU A 609 -19.91 -7.66 -29.98
N GLU A 610 -20.09 -6.35 -29.76
CA GLU A 610 -19.72 -5.63 -28.55
C GLU A 610 -20.61 -6.02 -27.36
N GLU A 611 -21.91 -6.20 -27.54
CA GLU A 611 -22.79 -6.78 -26.51
C GLU A 611 -22.42 -8.24 -26.21
N VAL A 612 -22.06 -9.05 -27.20
CA VAL A 612 -21.66 -10.45 -27.00
C VAL A 612 -20.27 -10.55 -26.36
N GLU A 613 -19.33 -9.66 -26.70
CA GLU A 613 -18.00 -9.53 -26.09
C GLU A 613 -18.07 -8.95 -24.69
N GLU A 614 -18.90 -7.94 -24.42
CA GLU A 614 -19.15 -7.44 -23.07
C GLU A 614 -19.89 -8.48 -22.23
N THR A 615 -20.83 -9.23 -22.79
CA THR A 615 -21.50 -10.33 -22.07
C THR A 615 -20.53 -11.49 -21.84
N LYS A 616 -19.60 -11.76 -22.75
CA LYS A 616 -18.51 -12.75 -22.58
C LYS A 616 -17.45 -12.27 -21.60
N ALA A 617 -17.03 -11.01 -21.62
CA ALA A 617 -16.07 -10.41 -20.70
C ALA A 617 -16.69 -10.20 -19.31
N TRP A 618 -17.99 -9.94 -19.24
CA TRP A 618 -18.77 -9.95 -18.00
C TRP A 618 -18.92 -11.38 -17.47
N LYS A 619 -19.25 -12.37 -18.32
CA LYS A 619 -19.24 -13.79 -17.93
C LYS A 619 -17.85 -14.29 -17.53
N LEU A 620 -16.77 -13.90 -18.24
CA LEU A 620 -15.38 -14.24 -17.93
C LEU A 620 -14.88 -13.51 -16.68
N SER A 621 -15.21 -12.23 -16.48
CA SER A 621 -14.85 -11.52 -15.24
C SER A 621 -15.65 -11.99 -14.03
N LEU A 622 -16.82 -12.62 -14.25
CA LEU A 622 -17.55 -13.39 -13.24
C LEU A 622 -16.98 -14.79 -13.00
N LEU A 623 -16.20 -15.34 -13.94
CA LEU A 623 -15.54 -16.65 -13.84
C LEU A 623 -14.09 -16.55 -13.30
N ASP A 624 -13.37 -15.45 -13.58
CA ASP A 624 -11.96 -15.24 -13.21
C ASP A 624 -11.79 -14.66 -11.79
N ALA A 625 -12.87 -14.22 -11.14
CA ALA A 625 -12.87 -13.83 -9.74
C ALA A 625 -13.67 -14.86 -8.93
N ASP A 626 -12.97 -15.84 -8.36
CA ASP A 626 -13.42 -16.79 -7.32
C ASP A 626 -13.92 -18.19 -7.77
N ILE A 627 -13.32 -18.85 -8.78
CA ILE A 627 -13.50 -20.31 -9.05
C ILE A 627 -12.27 -21.15 -8.67
N GLU A 628 -11.63 -20.85 -7.53
CA GLU A 628 -10.70 -21.82 -6.91
C GLU A 628 -11.13 -22.31 -5.52
N GLU A 629 -12.31 -21.94 -5.02
CA GLU A 629 -12.78 -22.49 -3.73
C GLU A 629 -14.27 -22.86 -3.79
N GLU A 630 -14.60 -23.95 -4.48
CA GLU A 630 -15.85 -24.67 -4.20
C GLU A 630 -15.80 -25.23 -2.76
N PRO A 631 -16.74 -24.88 -1.87
CA PRO A 631 -16.84 -25.51 -0.56
C PRO A 631 -17.38 -26.93 -0.74
N LYS A 632 -16.50 -27.94 -0.65
CA LYS A 632 -16.93 -29.33 -0.44
C LYS A 632 -17.41 -29.52 0.99
N SER A 633 -18.69 -29.23 1.25
CA SER A 633 -19.41 -29.88 2.34
C SER A 633 -20.88 -30.09 2.00
N LEU A 634 -21.23 -31.37 1.91
CA LEU A 634 -22.58 -31.93 1.84
C LEU A 634 -23.48 -31.38 2.96
N SER A 635 -24.69 -30.95 2.57
CA SER A 635 -26.00 -31.28 3.16
C SER A 635 -26.94 -30.06 3.30
N VAL A 636 -28.19 -30.30 2.88
CA VAL A 636 -29.39 -29.45 2.99
C VAL A 636 -29.71 -28.54 1.77
N PRO A 637 -30.68 -28.91 0.91
CA PRO A 637 -31.23 -28.09 -0.18
C PRO A 637 -31.68 -26.67 0.23
N LEU A 638 -32.09 -26.50 1.49
CA LEU A 638 -32.41 -25.21 2.08
C LEU A 638 -31.22 -24.24 2.04
N LEU A 639 -30.00 -24.73 2.27
CA LEU A 639 -28.79 -23.91 2.24
C LEU A 639 -28.49 -23.39 0.84
N VAL A 640 -28.78 -24.21 -0.19
CA VAL A 640 -28.62 -23.85 -1.61
C VAL A 640 -29.62 -22.77 -2.03
N ILE A 641 -30.88 -22.91 -1.62
CA ILE A 641 -31.92 -21.90 -1.87
C ILE A 641 -31.57 -20.58 -1.15
N LEU A 642 -31.05 -20.66 0.08
CA LEU A 642 -30.60 -19.49 0.84
C LEU A 642 -29.36 -18.84 0.20
N LEU A 643 -28.41 -19.62 -0.33
CA LEU A 643 -27.24 -19.08 -1.04
C LEU A 643 -27.63 -18.43 -2.37
N TRP A 644 -28.58 -19.02 -3.09
CA TRP A 644 -29.10 -18.47 -4.34
C TRP A 644 -29.85 -17.15 -4.10
N SER A 645 -30.71 -17.13 -3.07
CA SER A 645 -31.41 -15.92 -2.62
C SER A 645 -30.43 -14.83 -2.16
N HIS A 646 -29.37 -15.20 -1.43
CA HIS A 646 -28.27 -14.33 -1.04
C HIS A 646 -27.59 -13.68 -2.25
N ASN A 647 -27.27 -14.48 -3.27
CA ASN A 647 -26.60 -14.01 -4.49
C ASN A 647 -27.49 -13.11 -5.34
N LEU A 648 -28.80 -13.38 -5.41
CA LEU A 648 -29.78 -12.54 -6.09
C LEU A 648 -29.91 -11.17 -5.39
N PHE A 649 -30.04 -11.18 -4.06
CA PHE A 649 -30.10 -9.95 -3.25
C PHE A 649 -28.82 -9.13 -3.35
N ARG A 650 -27.66 -9.80 -3.38
CA ARG A 650 -26.35 -9.16 -3.57
C ARG A 650 -26.28 -8.43 -4.91
N ARG A 651 -26.72 -9.06 -6.01
CA ARG A 651 -26.75 -8.43 -7.34
C ARG A 651 -27.66 -7.20 -7.37
N TYR A 652 -28.84 -7.30 -6.76
CA TYR A 652 -29.77 -6.18 -6.62
C TYR A 652 -29.16 -5.01 -5.82
N ILE A 653 -28.59 -5.30 -4.63
CA ILE A 653 -27.97 -4.27 -3.77
C ILE A 653 -26.81 -3.59 -4.47
N ILE A 654 -25.92 -4.34 -5.14
CA ILE A 654 -24.78 -3.75 -5.87
C ILE A 654 -25.26 -2.84 -7.01
N GLY A 655 -26.31 -3.24 -7.74
CA GLY A 655 -26.94 -2.39 -8.75
C GLY A 655 -27.48 -1.08 -8.16
N GLN A 656 -28.16 -1.15 -7.01
CA GLN A 656 -28.69 0.01 -6.32
C GLN A 656 -27.59 0.93 -5.74
N ILE A 657 -26.47 0.38 -5.25
CA ILE A 657 -25.29 1.17 -4.80
C ILE A 657 -24.80 2.07 -5.91
N ASN A 658 -24.64 1.52 -7.12
CA ASN A 658 -24.10 2.26 -8.24
C ASN A 658 -25.03 3.41 -8.65
N ILE A 659 -26.35 3.21 -8.55
CA ILE A 659 -27.36 4.24 -8.79
C ILE A 659 -27.35 5.33 -7.70
N THR A 660 -27.34 4.93 -6.41
CA THR A 660 -27.42 5.90 -5.29
C THR A 660 -26.12 6.64 -5.00
N LYS A 661 -24.95 6.06 -5.32
CA LYS A 661 -23.63 6.67 -5.13
C LYS A 661 -23.48 8.02 -5.83
N HIS A 662 -24.18 8.23 -6.94
CA HIS A 662 -24.16 9.47 -7.70
C HIS A 662 -25.35 10.39 -7.41
N LEU A 663 -26.50 9.82 -7.00
CA LEU A 663 -27.74 10.59 -6.80
C LEU A 663 -27.81 11.23 -5.41
N VAL A 664 -27.45 10.51 -4.35
CA VAL A 664 -27.71 10.89 -2.95
C VAL A 664 -26.83 12.06 -2.47
N PRO A 665 -25.49 12.06 -2.69
CA PRO A 665 -24.67 13.21 -2.29
C PRO A 665 -25.11 14.50 -2.97
N ASN A 666 -25.44 14.43 -4.27
CA ASN A 666 -25.91 15.57 -5.05
C ASN A 666 -27.25 16.13 -4.56
N ILE A 667 -28.19 15.26 -4.13
CA ILE A 667 -29.46 15.69 -3.53
C ILE A 667 -29.21 16.35 -2.16
N LEU A 668 -28.36 15.76 -1.32
CA LEU A 668 -28.06 16.30 0.02
C LEU A 668 -27.33 17.66 -0.06
N THR A 669 -26.44 17.84 -1.03
CA THR A 669 -25.77 19.12 -1.30
C THR A 669 -26.77 20.17 -1.83
N LYS A 670 -27.67 19.79 -2.75
CA LYS A 670 -28.72 20.71 -3.26
C LYS A 670 -29.71 21.17 -2.19
N LEU A 671 -30.02 20.31 -1.23
CA LEU A 671 -30.93 20.62 -0.11
C LEU A 671 -30.23 21.32 1.07
N GLY A 672 -28.91 21.57 0.99
CA GLY A 672 -28.15 22.22 2.08
C GLY A 672 -28.00 21.38 3.34
N LEU A 673 -28.17 20.06 3.25
CA LEU A 673 -28.13 19.11 4.37
C LEU A 673 -26.81 18.33 4.44
N HIS A 674 -25.78 18.78 3.71
CA HIS A 674 -24.45 18.19 3.72
C HIS A 674 -23.64 18.68 4.95
N PRO A 675 -23.00 17.80 5.74
CA PRO A 675 -22.46 18.13 7.06
C PRO A 675 -21.42 19.27 7.09
N GLU A 676 -20.75 19.53 5.96
CA GLU A 676 -19.77 20.63 5.80
C GLU A 676 -20.40 22.00 5.50
N GLN A 677 -21.67 22.05 5.10
CA GLN A 677 -22.37 23.27 4.67
C GLN A 677 -23.46 23.73 5.65
N VAL A 678 -23.77 22.93 6.69
CA VAL A 678 -24.83 23.26 7.64
C VAL A 678 -24.33 24.11 8.80
N GLY A 679 -25.05 25.20 9.09
CA GLY A 679 -24.85 26.05 10.26
C GLY A 679 -25.10 25.33 11.59
N PRO A 680 -25.04 26.05 12.73
CA PRO A 680 -25.14 25.46 14.07
C PRO A 680 -26.40 24.60 14.27
N ILE A 681 -27.54 25.02 13.71
CA ILE A 681 -28.82 24.30 13.78
C ILE A 681 -28.73 22.93 13.10
N GLY A 682 -28.09 22.83 11.94
CA GLY A 682 -27.93 21.58 11.22
C GLY A 682 -26.92 20.62 11.85
N ARG A 683 -25.86 21.14 12.48
CA ARG A 683 -24.96 20.30 13.30
C ARG A 683 -25.70 19.71 14.49
N THR A 684 -26.54 20.50 15.15
CA THR A 684 -27.38 20.03 16.27
C THR A 684 -28.36 18.95 15.80
N PHE A 685 -29.02 19.13 14.64
CA PHE A 685 -29.88 18.12 14.03
C PHE A 685 -29.14 16.79 13.78
N HIS A 686 -27.93 16.84 13.21
CA HIS A 686 -27.14 15.63 12.96
C HIS A 686 -26.68 14.97 14.26
N VAL A 687 -26.22 15.73 15.26
CA VAL A 687 -25.81 15.18 16.56
C VAL A 687 -26.97 14.47 17.25
N ILE A 688 -28.16 15.09 17.29
CA ILE A 688 -29.36 14.51 17.88
C ILE A 688 -29.77 13.25 17.11
N SER A 689 -29.84 13.31 15.78
CA SER A 689 -30.27 12.18 14.94
C SER A 689 -29.29 11.00 14.98
N ILE A 690 -27.98 11.25 15.04
CA ILE A 690 -26.96 10.22 15.24
C ILE A 690 -27.12 9.57 16.61
N TRP A 691 -27.40 10.37 17.64
CA TRP A 691 -27.64 9.87 18.98
C TRP A 691 -28.90 9.00 19.04
N LEU A 692 -30.04 9.44 18.49
CA LEU A 692 -31.28 8.67 18.36
C LEU A 692 -31.07 7.34 17.62
N GLY A 693 -30.24 7.34 16.57
CA GLY A 693 -29.84 6.14 15.84
C GLY A 693 -28.68 5.36 16.47
N SER A 694 -28.23 5.69 17.67
CA SER A 694 -27.04 5.09 18.31
C SER A 694 -27.40 3.96 19.26
N ARG A 695 -26.47 3.01 19.42
CA ARG A 695 -26.59 1.94 20.41
C ARG A 695 -26.75 2.47 21.85
N LYS A 696 -26.17 3.63 22.16
CA LYS A 696 -26.25 4.25 23.48
C LYS A 696 -27.66 4.75 23.78
N PHE A 697 -28.38 5.29 22.79
CA PHE A 697 -29.78 5.69 22.93
C PHE A 697 -30.66 4.47 23.26
N TYR A 698 -30.58 3.41 22.45
CA TYR A 698 -31.38 2.21 22.71
C TYR A 698 -31.00 1.50 24.02
N ASN A 699 -29.72 1.47 24.39
CA ASN A 699 -29.27 0.90 25.67
C ASN A 699 -29.70 1.71 26.90
N LEU A 700 -30.10 2.98 26.73
CA LEU A 700 -30.53 3.86 27.83
C LEU A 700 -32.06 3.96 27.87
N VAL A 701 -32.67 4.26 26.72
CA VAL A 701 -34.09 4.58 26.60
C VAL A 701 -34.95 3.33 26.68
N LEU A 702 -34.54 2.22 26.06
CA LEU A 702 -35.37 1.01 26.03
C LEU A 702 -35.46 0.35 27.42
N PRO A 703 -34.36 0.19 28.19
CA PRO A 703 -34.45 -0.24 29.59
C PRO A 703 -35.23 0.75 30.46
N ALA A 704 -35.07 2.05 30.25
CA ALA A 704 -35.84 3.05 30.99
C ALA A 704 -37.35 2.92 30.74
N ILE A 705 -37.78 2.62 29.51
CA ILE A 705 -39.19 2.34 29.15
C ILE A 705 -39.68 1.06 29.85
N VAL A 706 -38.85 0.02 29.94
CA VAL A 706 -39.19 -1.24 30.63
C VAL A 706 -39.33 -1.07 32.12
N TRP A 707 -38.47 -0.25 32.73
CA TRP A 707 -38.50 0.03 34.16
C TRP A 707 -39.67 0.93 34.57
N THR A 708 -40.13 1.77 33.64
CA THR A 708 -41.16 2.79 33.90
C THR A 708 -42.56 2.28 33.57
N VAL A 709 -42.71 1.44 32.55
CA VAL A 709 -44.00 0.88 32.11
C VAL A 709 -44.08 -0.60 32.46
N ASP A 710 -44.81 -0.95 33.52
CA ASP A 710 -45.00 -2.34 33.98
C ASP A 710 -46.01 -3.12 33.11
N SER A 711 -45.78 -3.11 31.80
CA SER A 711 -46.64 -3.76 30.82
C SER A 711 -45.89 -4.87 30.09
N SER A 712 -46.63 -5.94 29.76
CA SER A 712 -46.16 -7.01 28.86
C SER A 712 -45.59 -6.46 27.55
N TYR A 713 -46.01 -5.26 27.17
CA TYR A 713 -45.53 -4.53 26.01
C TYR A 713 -44.08 -4.05 26.11
N ALA A 714 -43.66 -3.44 27.22
CA ALA A 714 -42.29 -2.95 27.33
C ALA A 714 -41.28 -4.11 27.31
N GLN A 715 -41.68 -5.27 27.87
CA GLN A 715 -40.94 -6.52 27.79
C GLN A 715 -40.90 -7.06 26.36
N LEU A 716 -42.03 -7.07 25.65
CA LEU A 716 -42.09 -7.45 24.23
C LEU A 716 -41.22 -6.53 23.35
N MET A 717 -41.17 -5.22 23.62
CA MET A 717 -40.33 -4.26 22.90
C MET A 717 -38.84 -4.55 23.05
N MET A 718 -38.41 -4.91 24.26
CA MET A 718 -37.02 -5.34 24.49
C MET A 718 -36.70 -6.66 23.78
N ILE A 719 -37.59 -7.66 23.88
CA ILE A 719 -37.40 -8.94 23.20
C ILE A 719 -37.26 -8.72 21.70
N ILE A 720 -38.14 -7.92 21.10
CA ILE A 720 -38.15 -7.61 19.68
C ILE A 720 -36.94 -6.79 19.24
N TYR A 721 -36.55 -5.76 20.01
CA TYR A 721 -35.32 -4.99 19.74
C TYR A 721 -34.09 -5.88 19.75
N CYS A 722 -34.00 -6.78 20.73
CA CYS A 722 -32.87 -7.68 20.84
C CYS A 722 -32.94 -8.78 19.77
N MET A 723 -34.13 -9.24 19.34
CA MET A 723 -34.31 -10.15 18.20
C MET A 723 -33.86 -9.50 16.90
N PHE A 724 -34.26 -8.26 16.61
CA PHE A 724 -33.81 -7.56 15.40
C PHE A 724 -32.33 -7.19 15.44
N SER A 725 -31.79 -6.87 16.62
CA SER A 725 -30.36 -6.67 16.81
C SER A 725 -29.56 -7.96 16.61
N ALA A 726 -30.08 -9.10 17.09
CA ALA A 726 -29.48 -10.41 16.88
C ALA A 726 -29.61 -10.87 15.42
N ALA A 727 -30.78 -10.72 14.79
CA ALA A 727 -31.02 -11.01 13.38
C ALA A 727 -30.12 -10.16 12.46
N GLY A 728 -29.95 -8.87 12.78
CA GLY A 728 -29.00 -7.99 12.10
C GLY A 728 -27.54 -8.43 12.30
N CYS A 729 -27.18 -8.95 13.48
CA CYS A 729 -25.85 -9.54 13.72
C CYS A 729 -25.66 -10.91 13.04
N LEU A 730 -26.70 -11.75 12.99
CA LEU A 730 -26.77 -13.06 12.34
C LEU A 730 -26.59 -12.92 10.82
N ALA A 731 -27.40 -12.08 10.19
CA ALA A 731 -27.31 -11.78 8.75
C ALA A 731 -25.94 -11.19 8.39
N LYS A 732 -25.39 -10.32 9.25
CA LYS A 732 -24.03 -9.79 9.12
C LYS A 732 -22.94 -10.86 9.24
N GLY A 733 -23.17 -11.94 9.99
CA GLY A 733 -22.24 -13.06 10.14
C GLY A 733 -22.16 -13.93 8.89
N THR A 734 -23.30 -14.43 8.41
CA THR A 734 -23.38 -15.35 7.25
C THR A 734 -22.91 -14.74 5.96
N MET A 735 -23.28 -13.49 5.73
CA MET A 735 -23.15 -12.88 4.41
C MET A 735 -21.92 -11.93 4.33
N SER A 736 -21.08 -11.93 5.38
CA SER A 736 -19.74 -11.33 5.40
C SER A 736 -18.63 -12.19 4.75
N THR A 737 -18.98 -13.28 4.06
CA THR A 737 -18.01 -14.19 3.44
C THR A 737 -17.30 -13.56 2.22
N GLN A 738 -16.00 -13.86 2.14
CA GLN A 738 -15.01 -13.65 1.07
C GLN A 738 -14.74 -12.24 0.49
N SER A 739 -15.65 -11.25 0.55
CA SER A 739 -15.43 -9.97 -0.17
C SER A 739 -15.10 -8.73 0.67
N SER A 740 -14.68 -8.87 1.95
CA SER A 740 -14.01 -7.75 2.63
C SER A 740 -12.61 -7.53 2.07
N SER A 741 -12.52 -7.25 0.77
CA SER A 741 -11.33 -6.72 0.14
C SER A 741 -10.93 -5.47 0.91
N LYS A 742 -9.65 -5.40 1.29
CA LYS A 742 -9.04 -4.17 1.79
C LYS A 742 -9.00 -3.15 0.65
N ARG A 743 -10.14 -2.60 0.21
CA ARG A 743 -10.14 -1.36 -0.57
C ARG A 743 -9.87 -0.20 0.38
N ARG A 744 -8.78 0.54 0.15
CA ARG A 744 -8.58 1.85 0.78
C ARG A 744 -9.54 2.85 0.11
N ALA A 745 -10.25 3.62 0.92
CA ALA A 745 -11.06 4.74 0.43
C ALA A 745 -10.15 5.86 -0.10
N ASN A 746 -10.55 6.48 -1.22
CA ASN A 746 -9.93 7.69 -1.75
C ASN A 746 -10.22 8.87 -0.80
N ASN A 747 -9.17 9.53 -0.32
CA ASN A 747 -9.25 10.68 0.60
C ASN A 747 -9.59 12.01 -0.09
N GLU A 748 -10.26 12.02 -1.25
CA GLU A 748 -10.52 13.26 -2.00
C GLU A 748 -11.83 13.98 -1.58
N LEU A 749 -12.65 13.39 -0.71
CA LEU A 749 -13.88 13.99 -0.18
C LEU A 749 -14.01 13.74 1.33
N GLY A 750 -13.38 14.58 2.15
CA GLY A 750 -13.81 14.98 3.52
C GLY A 750 -14.16 13.92 4.59
N ALA A 751 -14.10 12.62 4.34
CA ALA A 751 -14.55 11.61 5.30
C ALA A 751 -13.46 11.33 6.35
N LEU A 752 -13.62 11.92 7.54
CA LEU A 752 -12.83 11.64 8.75
C LEU A 752 -13.10 10.22 9.30
N ALA A 753 -12.62 9.17 8.61
CA ALA A 753 -12.17 7.87 9.13
C ALA A 753 -11.98 6.84 7.99
N PRO A 754 -11.06 5.86 8.11
CA PRO A 754 -10.88 4.81 7.12
C PRO A 754 -12.11 3.90 7.05
N HIS A 755 -12.95 4.08 6.03
CA HIS A 755 -14.08 3.18 5.78
C HIS A 755 -13.55 1.80 5.34
N LYS A 756 -13.72 0.80 6.21
CA LYS A 756 -13.84 -0.59 5.75
C LYS A 756 -15.16 -0.66 4.98
N VAL A 757 -15.11 -0.98 3.70
CA VAL A 757 -16.32 -1.32 2.93
C VAL A 757 -16.88 -2.61 3.54
N HIS A 758 -17.72 -2.46 4.56
CA HIS A 758 -18.58 -3.53 5.02
C HIS A 758 -19.80 -3.47 4.11
N ALA A 759 -19.92 -4.40 3.16
CA ALA A 759 -21.09 -4.50 2.31
C ALA A 759 -22.31 -5.05 3.08
N TRP A 760 -22.79 -4.38 4.15
CA TRP A 760 -23.81 -4.94 5.07
C TRP A 760 -24.83 -3.93 5.65
N PRO A 761 -26.11 -4.33 5.84
CA PRO A 761 -27.20 -3.54 6.42
C PRO A 761 -26.83 -2.81 7.72
N SER A 762 -27.14 -1.52 7.80
CA SER A 762 -26.93 -0.69 8.98
C SER A 762 -27.96 -1.04 10.05
N VAL A 763 -27.48 -1.43 11.23
CA VAL A 763 -28.34 -1.71 12.40
C VAL A 763 -29.14 -0.47 12.80
N ALA A 764 -28.58 0.73 12.59
CA ALA A 764 -29.31 1.97 12.79
C ALA A 764 -30.50 2.08 11.83
N GLY A 765 -30.34 1.65 10.57
CA GLY A 765 -31.42 1.58 9.58
C GLY A 765 -32.48 0.53 9.92
N VAL A 766 -32.08 -0.66 10.38
CA VAL A 766 -33.00 -1.72 10.84
C VAL A 766 -33.87 -1.21 11.99
N ASN A 767 -33.25 -0.64 13.01
CA ASN A 767 -33.96 -0.17 14.21
C ASN A 767 -34.86 1.04 13.91
N ALA A 768 -34.40 1.95 13.05
CA ALA A 768 -35.16 3.11 12.62
C ALA A 768 -36.45 2.73 11.87
N ALA A 769 -36.42 1.62 11.11
CA ALA A 769 -37.58 1.13 10.36
C ALA A 769 -38.47 0.15 11.13
N ALA A 770 -37.94 -0.57 12.12
CA ALA A 770 -38.70 -1.59 12.85
C ALA A 770 -39.44 -1.02 14.08
N ILE A 771 -38.72 -0.29 14.95
CA ILE A 771 -39.21 0.07 16.29
C ILE A 771 -40.42 1.01 16.25
N PRO A 772 -40.36 2.21 15.63
CA PRO A 772 -41.49 3.15 15.68
C PRO A 772 -42.73 2.58 14.99
N PHE A 773 -42.56 1.85 13.90
CA PHE A 773 -43.68 1.24 13.16
C PHE A 773 -44.30 0.05 13.89
N PHE A 774 -43.53 -0.66 14.72
CA PHE A 774 -44.09 -1.63 15.65
C PHE A 774 -44.95 -0.94 16.72
N ILE A 775 -44.45 0.14 17.33
CA ILE A 775 -45.17 0.89 18.38
C ILE A 775 -46.56 1.30 17.88
N LEU A 776 -46.61 1.85 16.67
CA LEU A 776 -47.86 2.26 16.02
C LEU A 776 -48.79 1.09 15.73
N ARG A 777 -48.23 -0.03 15.26
CA ARG A 777 -49.03 -1.22 14.96
C ARG A 777 -49.62 -1.86 16.21
N TRP A 778 -48.91 -1.81 17.34
CA TRP A 778 -49.46 -2.26 18.62
C TRP A 778 -50.56 -1.33 19.12
N ARG A 779 -50.34 0.00 19.07
CA ARG A 779 -51.30 1.00 19.54
C ARG A 779 -52.63 0.92 18.81
N TYR A 780 -52.60 0.72 17.50
CA TYR A 780 -53.79 0.78 16.65
C TYR A 780 -54.29 -0.59 16.17
N GLY A 781 -53.58 -1.67 16.51
CA GLY A 781 -53.96 -3.03 16.15
C GLY A 781 -54.03 -3.28 14.64
N SER A 782 -54.80 -4.29 14.24
CA SER A 782 -54.98 -4.71 12.85
C SER A 782 -56.07 -3.99 12.06
N VAL A 783 -56.66 -2.95 12.65
CA VAL A 783 -57.80 -2.23 12.09
C VAL A 783 -57.38 -1.42 10.86
N PRO A 784 -58.14 -1.46 9.75
CA PRO A 784 -57.96 -0.56 8.60
C PRO A 784 -58.07 0.91 9.03
N LEU A 785 -57.24 1.79 8.43
CA LEU A 785 -57.16 3.21 8.80
C LEU A 785 -58.53 3.92 8.79
N TRP A 786 -59.39 3.54 7.85
CA TRP A 786 -60.72 4.14 7.64
C TRP A 786 -61.79 3.66 8.63
N GLU A 787 -61.48 2.65 9.45
CA GLU A 787 -62.36 2.07 10.47
C GLU A 787 -61.99 2.54 11.89
N MET A 788 -60.97 3.40 12.03
CA MET A 788 -60.53 3.94 13.33
C MET A 788 -61.30 5.21 13.71
N GLU A 789 -61.62 5.39 15.00
CA GLU A 789 -62.37 6.56 15.49
C GLU A 789 -61.71 7.92 15.18
N HIS A 790 -60.37 7.96 15.12
CA HIS A 790 -59.60 9.19 14.89
C HIS A 790 -58.48 9.00 13.85
N PRO A 791 -58.81 8.89 12.56
CA PRO A 791 -57.85 8.53 11.51
C PRO A 791 -56.75 9.57 11.32
N TYR A 792 -57.04 10.86 11.55
CA TYR A 792 -56.07 11.95 11.41
C TYR A 792 -54.96 11.90 12.46
N ILE A 793 -55.27 11.47 13.69
CA ILE A 793 -54.28 11.29 14.76
C ILE A 793 -53.35 10.13 14.40
N VAL A 794 -53.91 9.04 13.86
CA VAL A 794 -53.15 7.88 13.39
C VAL A 794 -52.21 8.29 12.26
N VAL A 795 -52.69 9.04 11.27
CA VAL A 795 -51.84 9.58 10.18
C VAL A 795 -50.70 10.45 10.73
N GLY A 796 -50.99 11.32 11.71
CA GLY A 796 -49.98 12.14 12.38
C GLY A 796 -48.90 11.31 13.08
N ASP A 797 -49.31 10.29 13.82
CA ASP A 797 -48.41 9.37 14.52
C ASP A 797 -47.51 8.58 13.53
N TYR A 798 -48.06 8.12 12.41
CA TYR A 798 -47.27 7.49 11.33
C TYR A 798 -46.31 8.47 10.65
N LEU A 799 -46.72 9.72 10.46
CA LEU A 799 -45.86 10.76 9.88
C LEU A 799 -44.65 11.06 10.78
N ILE A 800 -44.85 11.06 12.11
CA ILE A 800 -43.76 11.19 13.08
C ILE A 800 -42.79 10.00 13.01
N ALA A 801 -43.30 8.77 12.86
CA ALA A 801 -42.46 7.59 12.68
C ALA A 801 -41.61 7.64 11.40
N PHE A 802 -42.19 8.09 10.28
CA PHE A 802 -41.44 8.29 9.04
C PHE A 802 -40.40 9.41 9.16
N ALA A 803 -40.72 10.51 9.85
CA ALA A 803 -39.78 11.60 10.10
C ALA A 803 -38.60 11.14 10.97
N TYR A 804 -38.85 10.34 12.00
CA TYR A 804 -37.81 9.71 12.83
C TYR A 804 -36.88 8.82 12.00
N MET A 805 -37.46 7.95 11.15
CA MET A 805 -36.67 7.08 10.27
C MET A 805 -35.81 7.89 9.29
N ALA A 806 -36.40 8.89 8.64
CA ALA A 806 -35.73 9.75 7.68
C ALA A 806 -34.56 10.52 8.31
N ALA A 807 -34.72 11.08 9.51
CA ALA A 807 -33.67 11.82 10.21
C ALA A 807 -32.43 10.96 10.49
N ILE A 808 -32.63 9.69 10.90
CA ILE A 808 -31.54 8.73 11.13
C ILE A 808 -30.86 8.35 9.81
N VAL A 809 -31.64 8.03 8.77
CA VAL A 809 -31.14 7.67 7.43
C VAL A 809 -30.27 8.79 6.86
N ILE A 810 -30.78 10.02 6.83
CA ILE A 810 -30.07 11.19 6.30
C ILE A 810 -28.79 11.45 7.08
N SER A 811 -28.85 11.41 8.41
CA SER A 811 -27.67 11.68 9.23
C SER A 811 -26.59 10.60 9.10
N ARG A 812 -26.98 9.33 8.95
CA ARG A 812 -26.02 8.23 8.74
C ARG A 812 -25.35 8.31 7.38
N LEU A 813 -26.11 8.58 6.32
CA LEU A 813 -25.58 8.80 4.97
C LEU A 813 -24.62 10.00 4.93
N ALA A 814 -24.98 11.09 5.61
CA ALA A 814 -24.13 12.27 5.77
C ALA A 814 -22.82 11.97 6.51
N THR A 815 -22.83 11.09 7.52
CA THR A 815 -21.63 10.69 8.28
C THR A 815 -20.78 9.60 7.63
N GLY A 816 -21.07 9.22 6.39
CA GLY A 816 -20.27 8.29 5.60
C GLY A 816 -20.68 6.82 5.65
N ASP A 817 -21.88 6.49 6.15
CA ASP A 817 -22.43 5.14 5.92
C ASP A 817 -22.81 4.97 4.44
N SER A 818 -22.46 3.82 3.85
CA SER A 818 -22.81 3.51 2.46
C SER A 818 -24.34 3.50 2.26
N PRO A 819 -24.85 4.08 1.14
CA PRO A 819 -26.27 4.01 0.78
C PRO A 819 -26.87 2.60 0.82
N ALA A 820 -26.16 1.58 0.34
CA ALA A 820 -26.64 0.20 0.42
C ALA A 820 -26.77 -0.33 1.84
N ASN A 821 -25.86 0.06 2.73
CA ASN A 821 -25.91 -0.41 4.10
C ASN A 821 -27.17 0.16 4.75
N ILE A 822 -27.46 1.44 4.56
CA ILE A 822 -28.64 2.07 5.13
C ILE A 822 -29.93 1.52 4.51
N GLN A 823 -30.00 1.40 3.19
CA GLN A 823 -31.17 0.86 2.49
C GLN A 823 -31.42 -0.61 2.85
N GLY A 824 -30.38 -1.45 2.86
CA GLY A 824 -30.47 -2.84 3.28
C GLY A 824 -30.91 -2.96 4.74
N GLY A 825 -30.50 -2.02 5.60
CA GLY A 825 -30.95 -1.93 6.99
C GLY A 825 -32.45 -1.66 7.09
N VAL A 826 -32.92 -0.62 6.42
CA VAL A 826 -34.35 -0.24 6.40
C VAL A 826 -35.22 -1.36 5.84
N VAL A 827 -34.81 -1.99 4.73
CA VAL A 827 -35.54 -3.12 4.12
C VAL A 827 -35.61 -4.31 5.07
N LEU A 828 -34.49 -4.69 5.70
CA LEU A 828 -34.47 -5.80 6.63
C LEU A 828 -35.31 -5.52 7.89
N GLY A 829 -35.31 -4.27 8.38
CA GLY A 829 -36.19 -3.84 9.46
C GLY A 829 -37.67 -3.92 9.09
N ALA A 830 -38.04 -3.49 7.87
CA ALA A 830 -39.41 -3.56 7.38
C ALA A 830 -39.90 -5.00 7.12
N VAL A 831 -39.05 -5.84 6.51
CA VAL A 831 -39.34 -7.28 6.33
C VAL A 831 -39.44 -7.97 7.68
N GLY A 832 -38.49 -7.68 8.58
CA GLY A 832 -38.50 -8.19 9.94
C GLY A 832 -39.78 -7.83 10.69
N LEU A 833 -40.21 -6.56 10.61
CA LEU A 833 -41.48 -6.11 11.15
C LEU A 833 -42.62 -6.97 10.60
N ARG A 834 -42.74 -7.08 9.26
CA ARG A 834 -43.78 -7.86 8.57
C ARG A 834 -43.81 -9.34 8.95
N LEU A 835 -42.66 -9.96 9.23
CA LEU A 835 -42.57 -11.36 9.66
C LEU A 835 -43.00 -11.56 11.12
N VAL A 836 -42.78 -10.57 11.98
CA VAL A 836 -43.18 -10.63 13.40
C VAL A 836 -44.67 -10.32 13.56
N LEU A 837 -45.25 -9.46 12.71
CA LEU A 837 -46.65 -9.02 12.82
C LEU A 837 -47.69 -10.15 13.01
N PRO A 838 -47.65 -11.28 12.29
CA PRO A 838 -48.66 -12.34 12.42
C PRO A 838 -48.61 -13.09 13.76
N PHE A 839 -47.50 -12.98 14.48
CA PHE A 839 -47.25 -13.71 15.73
C PHE A 839 -47.45 -12.84 16.98
N ILE A 840 -47.80 -11.55 16.81
CA ILE A 840 -47.91 -10.59 17.94
C ILE A 840 -48.97 -11.05 18.96
N ASP A 841 -50.13 -11.49 18.49
CA ASP A 841 -51.21 -11.93 19.38
C ASP A 841 -50.80 -13.21 20.14
N TRP A 842 -50.08 -14.12 19.47
CA TRP A 842 -49.50 -15.32 20.07
C TRP A 842 -48.43 -15.00 21.13
N PHE A 843 -47.54 -14.03 20.85
CA PHE A 843 -46.55 -13.54 21.81
C PHE A 843 -47.20 -12.87 23.02
N ASN A 844 -48.25 -12.07 22.81
CA ASN A 844 -49.00 -11.42 23.87
C ASN A 844 -49.71 -12.44 24.77
N SER A 845 -50.33 -13.47 24.20
CA SER A 845 -50.94 -14.57 24.98
C SER A 845 -49.90 -15.36 25.79
N GLY A 846 -48.72 -15.63 25.22
CA GLY A 846 -47.62 -16.32 25.92
C GLY A 846 -47.02 -15.50 27.06
N LEU A 847 -46.88 -14.18 26.89
CA LEU A 847 -46.41 -13.25 27.93
C LEU A 847 -47.43 -13.09 29.07
N GLN A 848 -48.73 -13.18 28.78
CA GLN A 848 -49.78 -13.12 29.80
C GLN A 848 -49.89 -14.42 30.62
N ALA A 849 -49.48 -15.57 30.09
CA ALA A 849 -49.55 -16.88 30.76
C ALA A 849 -48.48 -17.11 31.85
N GLY A 850 -47.54 -16.17 32.04
CA GLY A 850 -46.70 -16.06 33.23
C GLY A 850 -45.67 -17.15 33.52
N THR A 851 -45.52 -18.20 32.68
CA THR A 851 -44.53 -19.28 32.93
C THR A 851 -43.89 -19.84 31.66
N VAL A 852 -42.59 -20.16 31.74
CA VAL A 852 -41.80 -20.86 30.69
C VAL A 852 -42.35 -22.26 30.39
N MET A 853 -43.12 -22.84 31.31
CA MET A 853 -43.66 -24.21 31.21
C MET A 853 -44.86 -24.33 30.27
N THR A 854 -45.30 -23.24 29.65
CA THR A 854 -46.31 -23.29 28.59
C THR A 854 -45.69 -23.80 27.29
N ALA A 855 -46.47 -24.54 26.49
CA ALA A 855 -46.02 -25.06 25.19
C ALA A 855 -45.49 -23.94 24.28
N GLN A 856 -46.02 -22.72 24.41
CA GLN A 856 -45.64 -21.53 23.65
C GLN A 856 -44.24 -21.02 24.03
N GLY A 857 -43.91 -20.97 25.32
CA GLY A 857 -42.57 -20.60 25.81
C GLY A 857 -41.50 -21.60 25.41
N MET A 858 -41.79 -22.90 25.51
CA MET A 858 -40.87 -23.97 25.08
C MET A 858 -40.64 -23.97 23.57
N VAL A 859 -41.68 -23.69 22.76
CA VAL A 859 -41.55 -23.54 21.30
C VAL A 859 -40.69 -22.34 20.93
N PHE A 860 -40.81 -21.21 21.64
CA PHE A 860 -39.96 -20.04 21.39
C PHE A 860 -38.47 -20.30 21.71
N VAL A 861 -38.19 -20.95 22.84
CA VAL A 861 -36.83 -21.39 23.20
C VAL A 861 -36.30 -22.42 22.19
N SER A 862 -37.15 -23.34 21.73
CA SER A 862 -36.78 -24.39 20.77
C SER A 862 -36.52 -23.84 19.36
N LEU A 863 -37.35 -22.93 18.84
CA LEU A 863 -37.13 -22.26 17.55
C LEU A 863 -35.86 -21.42 17.57
N THR A 864 -35.61 -20.72 18.68
CA THR A 864 -34.38 -19.95 18.87
C THR A 864 -33.17 -20.87 18.92
N SER A 865 -33.26 -22.00 19.64
CA SER A 865 -32.20 -23.02 19.73
C SER A 865 -31.96 -23.76 18.40
N ALA A 866 -32.99 -24.04 17.63
CA ALA A 866 -32.89 -24.65 16.30
C ALA A 866 -32.25 -23.68 15.29
N ALA A 867 -32.63 -22.40 15.32
CA ALA A 867 -32.00 -21.36 14.49
C ALA A 867 -30.50 -21.17 14.82
N ILE A 868 -30.08 -21.51 16.05
CA ILE A 868 -28.68 -21.51 16.51
C ILE A 868 -27.92 -22.74 16.00
N LEU A 869 -28.51 -23.94 16.12
CA LEU A 869 -27.86 -25.21 15.77
C LEU A 869 -27.75 -25.42 14.25
N LEU A 870 -28.70 -24.88 13.48
CA LEU A 870 -28.75 -25.04 12.02
C LEU A 870 -27.88 -24.02 11.26
N PHE A 871 -27.13 -23.16 11.96
CA PHE A 871 -26.41 -22.06 11.31
C PHE A 871 -24.96 -22.43 10.97
N PRO A 872 -24.56 -22.42 9.68
CA PRO A 872 -23.23 -22.86 9.27
C PRO A 872 -22.16 -21.86 9.74
N VAL A 873 -21.09 -22.34 10.36
CA VAL A 873 -19.89 -21.54 10.64
C VAL A 873 -19.07 -21.46 9.37
N PRO A 874 -18.80 -20.27 8.79
CA PRO A 874 -17.99 -20.16 7.60
C PRO A 874 -16.53 -20.47 7.97
N LEU A 875 -16.07 -21.64 7.54
CA LEU A 875 -14.70 -22.10 7.63
C LEU A 875 -13.99 -21.80 6.31
N ASN A 876 -12.72 -21.44 6.37
CA ASN A 876 -11.88 -21.42 5.17
C ASN A 876 -11.55 -22.85 4.72
N SER A 877 -10.92 -22.99 3.55
CA SER A 877 -10.47 -24.26 2.97
C SER A 877 -9.55 -25.11 3.88
N ARG A 878 -9.06 -24.54 4.99
CA ARG A 878 -8.24 -25.23 6.01
C ARG A 878 -9.02 -25.57 7.30
N GLY A 879 -10.35 -25.43 7.29
CA GLY A 879 -11.20 -25.69 8.46
C GLY A 879 -11.11 -24.64 9.57
N GLN A 880 -10.58 -23.44 9.30
CA GLN A 880 -10.43 -22.37 10.28
C GLN A 880 -11.51 -21.30 10.12
N ILE A 881 -12.02 -20.79 11.24
CA ILE A 881 -13.04 -19.74 11.28
C ILE A 881 -12.48 -18.44 10.67
N LEU A 882 -13.18 -17.86 9.68
CA LEU A 882 -12.80 -16.58 9.07
C LEU A 882 -12.70 -15.46 10.12
N ALA A 883 -11.59 -14.71 10.11
CA ALA A 883 -11.32 -13.66 11.11
C ALA A 883 -12.35 -12.52 11.12
N ALA A 884 -12.92 -12.17 9.95
CA ALA A 884 -14.00 -11.20 9.84
C ALA A 884 -15.33 -11.73 10.41
N ALA A 885 -15.64 -13.00 10.17
CA ALA A 885 -16.80 -13.67 10.73
C ALA A 885 -16.68 -13.79 12.26
N GLN A 886 -15.49 -14.07 12.79
CA GLN A 886 -15.24 -14.26 14.23
C GLN A 886 -15.74 -13.08 15.10
N THR A 887 -15.59 -11.83 14.63
CA THR A 887 -16.09 -10.66 15.37
C THR A 887 -17.60 -10.46 15.28
N CYS A 888 -18.22 -10.85 14.16
CA CYS A 888 -19.68 -10.83 13.99
C CYS A 888 -20.36 -11.93 14.81
N TYR A 889 -19.86 -13.16 14.74
CA TYR A 889 -20.33 -14.28 15.58
C TYR A 889 -20.20 -13.95 17.07
N ARG A 890 -19.07 -13.35 17.49
CA ARG A 890 -18.90 -12.88 18.86
C ARG A 890 -20.01 -11.91 19.29
N ARG A 891 -20.32 -10.90 18.46
CA ARG A 891 -21.39 -9.91 18.77
C ARG A 891 -22.79 -10.53 18.76
N MET A 892 -23.02 -11.48 17.86
CA MET A 892 -24.27 -12.22 17.76
C MET A 892 -24.54 -13.04 19.02
N TRP A 893 -23.60 -13.90 19.42
CA TRP A 893 -23.71 -14.71 20.63
C TRP A 893 -23.90 -13.85 21.88
N ARG A 894 -23.17 -12.74 21.99
CA ARG A 894 -23.34 -11.76 23.07
C ARG A 894 -24.76 -11.18 23.15
N THR A 895 -25.29 -10.74 22.01
CA THR A 895 -26.65 -10.17 21.92
C THR A 895 -27.73 -11.23 22.21
N LEU A 896 -27.47 -12.47 21.82
CA LEU A 896 -28.33 -13.62 22.07
C LEU A 896 -28.35 -14.04 23.54
N PHE A 897 -27.19 -14.17 24.19
CA PHE A 897 -27.13 -14.50 25.62
C PHE A 897 -27.79 -13.41 26.47
N TYR A 898 -27.62 -12.14 26.08
CA TYR A 898 -28.36 -11.03 26.67
C TYR A 898 -29.88 -11.21 26.48
N MET A 899 -30.36 -11.59 25.28
CA MET A 899 -31.78 -11.89 25.03
C MET A 899 -32.34 -13.00 25.90
N LEU A 900 -31.66 -14.14 25.92
CA LEU A 900 -32.12 -15.33 26.64
C LEU A 900 -32.17 -15.04 28.14
N ALA A 901 -31.12 -14.42 28.67
CA ALA A 901 -31.04 -14.00 30.07
C ALA A 901 -32.11 -12.98 30.44
N PHE A 902 -32.33 -11.98 29.59
CA PHE A 902 -33.37 -10.97 29.80
C PHE A 902 -34.78 -11.58 29.72
N SER A 903 -35.04 -12.45 28.75
CA SER A 903 -36.33 -13.13 28.58
C SER A 903 -36.61 -14.07 29.75
N MET A 904 -35.64 -14.89 30.16
CA MET A 904 -35.76 -15.73 31.36
C MET A 904 -36.00 -14.89 32.61
N GLY A 905 -35.30 -13.78 32.75
CA GLY A 905 -35.51 -12.85 33.87
C GLY A 905 -36.91 -12.23 33.86
N ALA A 906 -37.40 -11.77 32.71
CA ALA A 906 -38.75 -11.21 32.59
C ALA A 906 -39.83 -12.24 32.93
N ILE A 907 -39.62 -13.52 32.56
CA ILE A 907 -40.57 -14.61 32.86
C ILE A 907 -40.51 -15.02 34.35
N TRP A 908 -39.37 -14.87 35.02
CA TRP A 908 -39.23 -15.17 36.47
C TRP A 908 -39.71 -14.04 37.40
N ARG A 909 -40.20 -12.92 36.85
CA ARG A 909 -40.78 -11.82 37.62
C ARG A 909 -42.28 -12.08 37.84
N GLN A 910 -42.70 -12.29 39.09
CA GLN A 910 -44.11 -12.27 39.44
C GLN A 910 -44.63 -10.82 39.37
N LYS A 911 -45.86 -10.65 38.88
CA LYS A 911 -46.52 -9.35 38.83
C LYS A 911 -46.79 -8.88 40.27
N PRO A 912 -46.46 -7.64 40.66
CA PRO A 912 -46.76 -7.14 42.00
C PRO A 912 -48.29 -7.07 42.22
N ASP A 913 -48.76 -7.51 43.39
CA ASP A 913 -50.19 -7.63 43.72
C ASP A 913 -50.92 -6.27 43.88
N ASN A 914 -50.17 -5.17 44.02
CA ASN A 914 -50.72 -3.82 44.21
C ASN A 914 -50.50 -2.94 42.98
N ALA A 915 -51.58 -2.34 42.48
CA ALA A 915 -51.52 -1.36 41.39
C ALA A 915 -50.81 -0.08 41.85
N VAL A 916 -49.62 0.18 41.32
CA VAL A 916 -48.90 1.45 41.55
C VAL A 916 -49.64 2.57 40.83
N LEU A 917 -50.18 3.53 41.58
CA LEU A 917 -50.81 4.74 41.04
C LEU A 917 -49.75 5.57 40.30
N LEU A 918 -49.93 5.72 38.99
CA LEU A 918 -49.06 6.55 38.16
C LEU A 918 -49.28 8.05 38.50
N PRO A 919 -48.25 8.90 38.43
CA PRO A 919 -48.40 10.33 38.73
C PRO A 919 -49.33 11.02 37.72
N ASP A 920 -50.31 11.79 38.19
CA ASP A 920 -51.21 12.55 37.28
C ASP A 920 -50.58 13.84 36.72
N THR A 921 -49.37 14.18 37.17
CA THR A 921 -48.68 15.43 36.78
C THR A 921 -47.42 15.15 35.97
N THR A 922 -47.15 15.98 34.97
CA THR A 922 -45.95 15.90 34.12
C THR A 922 -44.65 15.97 34.93
N ARG A 923 -44.63 16.77 36.01
CA ARG A 923 -43.48 16.85 36.93
C ARG A 923 -43.28 15.55 37.71
N GLY A 924 -44.37 14.90 38.14
CA GLY A 924 -44.31 13.59 38.79
C GLY A 924 -43.74 12.51 37.87
N TRP A 925 -44.17 12.49 36.60
CA TRP A 925 -43.60 11.59 35.58
C TRP A 925 -42.11 11.83 35.34
N LEU A 926 -41.68 13.08 35.19
CA LEU A 926 -40.27 13.41 34.98
C LEU A 926 -39.39 13.02 36.18
N ALA A 927 -39.87 13.24 37.41
CA ALA A 927 -39.16 12.84 38.62
C ALA A 927 -39.05 11.31 38.76
N LEU A 928 -40.13 10.59 38.45
CA LEU A 928 -40.16 9.11 38.46
C LEU A 928 -39.19 8.52 37.44
N ILE A 929 -39.21 9.02 36.20
CA ILE A 929 -38.31 8.59 35.13
C ILE A 929 -36.85 8.87 35.51
N ALA A 930 -36.55 10.05 36.05
CA ALA A 930 -35.20 10.39 36.48
C ALA A 930 -34.70 9.49 37.62
N ALA A 931 -35.54 9.22 38.63
CA ALA A 931 -35.19 8.34 39.75
C ALA A 931 -34.92 6.91 39.27
N LYS A 932 -35.79 6.34 38.42
CA LYS A 932 -35.61 4.99 37.86
C LYS A 932 -34.36 4.90 36.97
N ILE A 933 -34.06 5.91 36.16
CA ILE A 933 -32.84 5.94 35.35
C ILE A 933 -31.59 5.95 36.23
N ILE A 934 -31.53 6.80 37.25
CA ILE A 934 -30.36 6.95 38.13
C ILE A 934 -30.13 5.67 38.95
N ILE A 935 -31.16 5.22 39.67
CA ILE A 935 -31.08 4.05 40.56
C ILE A 935 -30.83 2.78 39.73
N GLY A 936 -31.56 2.58 38.63
CA GLY A 936 -31.38 1.45 37.74
C GLY A 936 -29.99 1.40 37.12
N HIS A 937 -29.43 2.54 36.70
CA HIS A 937 -28.09 2.59 36.13
C HIS A 937 -26.99 2.28 37.17
N ILE A 938 -27.12 2.78 38.40
CA ILE A 938 -26.16 2.50 39.48
C ILE A 938 -26.16 1.01 39.81
N ILE A 939 -27.33 0.41 40.01
CA ILE A 939 -27.46 -1.02 40.33
C ILE A 939 -26.89 -1.85 39.17
N LEU A 940 -27.29 -1.56 37.93
CA LEU A 940 -26.78 -2.27 36.76
C LEU A 940 -25.25 -2.21 36.67
N TYR A 941 -24.69 -1.01 36.84
CA TYR A 941 -23.25 -0.81 36.75
C TYR A 941 -22.48 -1.56 37.84
N VAL A 942 -22.95 -1.50 39.09
CA VAL A 942 -22.32 -2.18 40.24
C VAL A 942 -22.40 -3.70 40.07
N THR A 943 -23.58 -4.24 39.76
CA THR A 943 -23.79 -5.68 39.61
C THR A 943 -22.96 -6.25 38.46
N VAL A 944 -22.99 -5.61 37.28
CA VAL A 944 -22.22 -6.08 36.12
C VAL A 944 -20.71 -5.97 36.36
N SER A 945 -20.25 -4.88 36.99
CA SER A 945 -18.82 -4.70 37.31
C SER A 945 -18.32 -5.73 38.31
N PHE A 946 -19.13 -6.07 39.32
CA PHE A 946 -18.80 -7.08 40.31
C PHE A 946 -18.64 -8.47 39.68
N PHE A 947 -19.68 -8.97 38.98
CA PHE A 947 -19.63 -10.31 38.37
C PHE A 947 -18.61 -10.42 37.23
N ALA A 948 -18.37 -9.35 36.47
CA ALA A 948 -17.29 -9.31 35.50
C ALA A 948 -15.91 -9.48 36.15
N SER A 949 -15.70 -8.81 37.29
CA SER A 949 -14.44 -8.87 38.03
C SER A 949 -14.22 -10.26 38.61
N VAL A 950 -15.27 -10.88 39.17
CA VAL A 950 -15.24 -12.27 39.65
C VAL A 950 -14.91 -13.23 38.51
N ALA A 951 -15.61 -13.16 37.38
CA ALA A 951 -15.36 -14.03 36.22
C ALA A 951 -13.93 -13.88 35.68
N LYS A 952 -13.40 -12.66 35.65
CA LYS A 952 -12.02 -12.37 35.25
C LYS A 952 -11.01 -13.00 36.22
N LEU A 953 -11.21 -12.82 37.53
CA LEU A 953 -10.36 -13.39 38.58
C LEU A 953 -10.34 -14.93 38.55
N THR A 954 -11.51 -15.56 38.41
CA THR A 954 -11.63 -17.02 38.32
C THR A 954 -10.88 -17.59 37.10
N PHE A 955 -11.02 -16.95 35.93
CA PHE A 955 -10.33 -17.40 34.72
C PHE A 955 -8.84 -17.10 34.71
N GLU A 956 -8.39 -15.97 35.27
CA GLU A 956 -6.96 -15.72 35.46
C GLU A 956 -6.33 -16.74 36.41
N GLY A 957 -7.06 -17.16 37.46
CA GLY A 957 -6.67 -18.26 38.33
C GLY A 957 -6.55 -19.59 37.59
N ALA A 958 -7.59 -19.99 36.85
CA ALA A 958 -7.58 -21.22 36.04
C ALA A 958 -6.48 -21.23 34.97
N LEU A 959 -6.21 -20.08 34.34
CA LEU A 959 -5.13 -19.94 33.36
C LEU A 959 -3.75 -20.10 34.00
N ARG A 960 -3.53 -19.57 35.22
CA ARG A 960 -2.28 -19.78 35.95
C ARG A 960 -2.05 -21.25 36.28
N VAL A 961 -3.10 -21.94 36.76
CA VAL A 961 -3.06 -23.38 37.04
C VAL A 961 -2.75 -24.18 35.77
N TYR A 962 -3.44 -23.89 34.65
CA TYR A 962 -3.18 -24.57 33.38
C TYR A 962 -1.74 -24.34 32.89
N VAL A 963 -1.24 -23.11 32.91
CA VAL A 963 0.11 -22.78 32.42
C VAL A 963 1.22 -23.38 33.28
N HIS A 964 1.05 -23.39 34.61
CA HIS A 964 2.12 -23.80 35.53
C HIS A 964 2.06 -25.29 35.91
N GLN A 965 0.87 -25.89 35.99
CA GLN A 965 0.71 -27.26 36.50
C GLN A 965 0.36 -28.28 35.40
N ILE A 966 -0.42 -27.88 34.39
CA ILE A 966 -0.97 -28.81 33.39
C ILE A 966 -0.12 -28.83 32.13
N LYS A 967 0.15 -27.65 31.54
CA LYS A 967 0.90 -27.51 30.27
C LYS A 967 2.28 -28.19 30.26
N PRO A 968 3.09 -28.15 31.34
CA PRO A 968 4.40 -28.81 31.35
C PRO A 968 4.32 -30.33 31.27
N ARG A 969 3.21 -30.95 31.71
CA ARG A 969 3.02 -32.41 31.73
C ARG A 969 2.68 -33.02 30.37
N PHE A 970 2.25 -32.20 29.41
CA PHE A 970 1.81 -32.65 28.08
C PHE A 970 2.77 -32.25 26.94
N GLN A 971 3.93 -31.66 27.24
CA GLN A 971 4.94 -31.33 26.22
C GLN A 971 5.92 -32.48 26.03
N GLN A 972 6.00 -33.02 24.80
CA GLN A 972 7.09 -33.94 24.42
C GLN A 972 8.42 -33.18 24.24
N PRO A 973 9.57 -33.79 24.59
CA PRO A 973 10.87 -33.15 24.47
C PRO A 973 11.24 -32.93 23.00
N GLY A 974 11.52 -31.68 22.62
CA GLY A 974 12.02 -31.29 21.29
C GLY A 974 11.11 -30.37 20.46
N HIS A 975 9.79 -30.36 20.70
CA HIS A 975 8.87 -29.48 19.97
C HIS A 975 8.60 -28.16 20.72
N LYS A 976 9.27 -27.08 20.31
CA LYS A 976 8.88 -25.70 20.70
C LYS A 976 7.65 -25.28 19.88
N SER A 977 6.47 -25.70 20.29
CA SER A 977 5.22 -25.13 19.77
C SER A 977 5.14 -23.66 20.18
N GLU A 978 5.19 -22.77 19.19
CA GLU A 978 4.95 -21.34 19.35
C GLU A 978 3.60 -21.07 20.03
N SER A 979 3.57 -19.99 20.82
CA SER A 979 2.50 -19.27 21.56
C SER A 979 0.98 -19.56 21.38
N ILE A 980 0.55 -20.38 20.43
CA ILE A 980 -0.81 -20.60 19.96
C ILE A 980 -1.76 -21.05 21.11
N GLY A 981 -1.42 -22.07 21.90
CA GLY A 981 -2.31 -22.58 22.97
C GLY A 981 -2.63 -21.55 24.07
N THR A 982 -1.65 -20.76 24.48
CA THR A 982 -1.81 -19.68 25.47
C THR A 982 -2.61 -18.49 24.94
N VAL A 983 -2.49 -18.20 23.64
CA VAL A 983 -3.29 -17.14 22.98
C VAL A 983 -4.75 -17.57 22.85
N HIS A 984 -5.01 -18.85 22.56
CA HIS A 984 -6.38 -19.38 22.45
C HIS A 984 -7.08 -19.42 23.81
N MET A 985 -6.42 -19.86 24.89
CA MET A 985 -7.01 -19.82 26.23
C MET A 985 -7.21 -18.39 26.77
N ARG A 986 -6.30 -17.43 26.50
CA ARG A 986 -6.54 -16.02 26.84
C ARG A 986 -7.73 -15.43 26.09
N LYS A 987 -7.91 -15.81 24.81
CA LYS A 987 -9.10 -15.44 24.04
C LYS A 987 -10.36 -16.07 24.62
N ALA A 988 -10.32 -17.35 25.01
CA ALA A 988 -11.44 -18.03 25.67
C ALA A 988 -11.83 -17.37 26.99
N ALA A 989 -10.87 -16.96 27.82
CA ALA A 989 -11.11 -16.22 29.05
C ALA A 989 -11.80 -14.87 28.79
N LEU A 990 -11.29 -14.09 27.80
CA LEU A 990 -11.94 -12.85 27.38
C LEU A 990 -13.37 -13.07 26.89
N TYR A 991 -13.64 -14.17 26.18
CA TYR A 991 -15.00 -14.50 25.74
C TYR A 991 -15.91 -14.85 26.90
N PHE A 992 -15.43 -15.65 27.86
CA PHE A 992 -16.25 -16.02 29.00
C PHE A 992 -16.58 -14.82 29.90
N THR A 993 -15.62 -13.93 30.16
CA THR A 993 -15.86 -12.69 30.92
C THR A 993 -16.89 -11.80 30.23
N GLU A 994 -16.85 -11.68 28.91
CA GLU A 994 -17.84 -10.92 28.15
C GLU A 994 -19.23 -11.57 28.16
N VAL A 995 -19.32 -12.89 28.04
CA VAL A 995 -20.60 -13.61 28.14
C VAL A 995 -21.19 -13.46 29.54
N ALA A 996 -20.38 -13.59 30.59
CA ALA A 996 -20.80 -13.36 31.96
C ALA A 996 -21.34 -11.94 32.16
N GLN A 997 -20.65 -10.92 31.62
CA GLN A 997 -21.14 -9.54 31.61
C GLN A 997 -22.52 -9.42 30.97
N ASP A 998 -22.72 -9.99 29.78
CA ASP A 998 -23.98 -9.85 29.06
C ASP A 998 -25.13 -10.62 29.75
N VAL A 999 -24.87 -11.82 30.28
CA VAL A 999 -25.86 -12.60 31.05
C VAL A 999 -26.26 -11.86 32.34
N THR A 1000 -25.29 -11.36 33.09
CA THR A 1000 -25.56 -10.58 34.31
C THR A 1000 -26.32 -9.29 33.97
N THR A 1001 -25.97 -8.61 32.88
CA THR A 1001 -26.67 -7.39 32.44
C THR A 1001 -28.13 -7.71 32.10
N GLY A 1002 -28.38 -8.78 31.36
CA GLY A 1002 -29.73 -9.21 30.98
C GLY A 1002 -30.60 -9.54 32.20
N LEU A 1003 -30.09 -10.38 33.11
CA LEU A 1003 -30.79 -10.77 34.33
C LEU A 1003 -31.02 -9.59 35.27
N ALA A 1004 -30.00 -8.76 35.51
CA ALA A 1004 -30.12 -7.61 36.40
C ALA A 1004 -31.13 -6.57 35.90
N THR A 1005 -31.15 -6.34 34.58
CA THR A 1005 -32.11 -5.42 33.94
C THR A 1005 -33.55 -5.91 34.06
N ALA A 1006 -33.77 -7.23 33.91
CA ALA A 1006 -35.11 -7.82 33.89
C ALA A 1006 -35.67 -8.19 35.27
N THR A 1007 -34.82 -8.48 36.27
CA THR A 1007 -35.26 -9.00 37.58
C THR A 1007 -34.78 -8.18 38.77
N LEU A 1008 -33.46 -7.99 38.91
CA LEU A 1008 -32.87 -7.38 40.10
C LEU A 1008 -33.31 -5.93 40.27
N ILE A 1009 -33.19 -5.14 39.20
CA ILE A 1009 -33.51 -3.71 39.21
C ILE A 1009 -35.01 -3.49 39.47
N PRO A 1010 -35.94 -4.16 38.77
CA PRO A 1010 -37.36 -4.07 39.09
C PRO A 1010 -37.71 -4.51 40.52
N ARG A 1011 -37.11 -5.58 41.06
CA ARG A 1011 -37.35 -5.98 42.47
C ARG A 1011 -36.88 -4.93 43.46
N VAL A 1012 -35.80 -4.22 43.15
CA VAL A 1012 -35.34 -3.10 43.98
C VAL A 1012 -36.30 -1.90 43.86
N PHE A 1013 -36.85 -1.63 42.67
CA PHE A 1013 -37.91 -0.63 42.53
C PHE A 1013 -39.18 -1.00 43.32
N ASP A 1014 -39.63 -2.25 43.21
CA ASP A 1014 -40.77 -2.77 43.96
C ASP A 1014 -40.53 -2.67 45.49
N ALA A 1015 -39.32 -3.02 45.96
CA ALA A 1015 -38.94 -2.90 47.38
C ALA A 1015 -38.81 -1.46 47.88
N LEU A 1016 -38.50 -0.51 46.99
CA LEU A 1016 -38.41 0.91 47.30
C LEU A 1016 -39.73 1.68 47.04
N ALA A 1017 -40.77 0.98 46.57
CA ALA A 1017 -42.05 1.57 46.15
C ALA A 1017 -41.92 2.69 45.08
N ILE A 1018 -41.03 2.49 44.10
CA ILE A 1018 -40.77 3.40 42.95
C ILE A 1018 -41.31 2.77 41.67
#